data_AF-E4NRX2-F1
#
_entry.id   AF-E4NRX2-F1
#
_cell.length_a   1.000
_cell.length_b   1.000
_cell.length_c   1.000
_cell.angle_alpha   90.00
_cell.angle_beta   90.00
_cell.angle_gamma   90.00
#
_symmetry.space_group_name_H-M   'P 1'
#
loop_
_entity.id
_entity.type
_entity.pdbx_description
1 polymer ?
#
loop_
_entity_poly.entity_id
_entity_poly.type
_entity_poly.pdbx_seq_one_letter_code
_entity_poly.pdbx_strand_id
1 'polypeptide(L)'
;MRLADDNRGRVPFALVGVLLLVGSSTFAASLASPDTGVVDRSTDVAMERVDAETTAALRVAVREAACAAARDPVTTPANSAVGRTLGPNETFHNYLRLRIALAARDALSGVEHRRGMTTARATLPPLSAGLDAAVRNVSVSSENEGRALTVAVSNVSLVATHEDRVVATRTVTRRVTVAVPVLALHARTTDYQRRLNESPVYAPGLARRTTAGLLAITQARALGQYAGAPIENVLGNRHVELSTNAGVLAAQRASFGRVDPDAKRGVRAATLRTGLTDLLSPVAGGSTTEKLVSATPSPNPRPTPTTMPTGTLTVGVNETADDAFLAFLRGTDDSSDTALDSVIRTGYTPSVTVVSDVLDENEGHRPAPEAPDSSDVSWSLAAEDVDSDVSVVDRGTAAPPSVGVGARAFKTTTRQVVVRHTVTRTWRAANHSSRTTTAQWTDRYRVRVAVVGSLRSLPGPDRAVEPLFERGGALSGPNLESVARLARDELAARGGANTVARQAVTGSADYDPARAETDRPSALRAWVYADVAALRERVRNVSVDVAAQETATGHANTAATLAAALRDRRAELVDAPATYDGVADRVRVAARAAYLDTVLARLDERAAEAAGRNDRLQDALASRGVNATATRDRLSSRTTADTRELSNSSAAFVPDGDPAYLSLSGVDGRAIDGVADDATYTPLAARNTNLFTLPYGDLADAVVGDIFGPGGEVSLRTAGRALVAADRTLAVQSDSTLRRRSNELRKEVKHSLAPVRETAASTVERETDLTHAESEDAVAAGLAHWDGVGQRAVAASNDSLATAIATEADLDGEMAQDRVATALRVELRETTTASRVRVSEAAVNGTATRTRTLVRELGREAASRGADRLTSHALNGTLGAVPAGLPLSPTMSPWVATTNLWVVEAHGAYARFTVSAGDGAVPTTYVRDGSVVRLDVDGDGSREAIGSNERIGFELRTVVVAAVPPGGNGVGDIDGDAFETSEAWSGSAPGPRCDTPTGRCPRE
;
A
#
# COMPACT_ATOMS: atom_id res chain seq x y z
N MET A 1 -13.26 20.98 -80.44
CA MET A 1 -12.86 22.35 -80.77
C MET A 1 -11.69 22.28 -81.75
N ARG A 2 -11.71 23.06 -82.84
CA ARG A 2 -10.81 22.95 -84.02
C ARG A 2 -9.56 23.83 -83.90
N LEU A 3 -8.51 23.40 -84.62
CA LEU A 3 -7.17 23.98 -84.82
C LEU A 3 -7.15 25.27 -85.68
N ALA A 4 -7.62 26.42 -85.19
CA ALA A 4 -7.57 27.64 -86.01
C ALA A 4 -7.34 28.99 -85.30
N ASP A 5 -6.84 29.01 -84.05
CA ASP A 5 -6.43 30.27 -83.41
C ASP A 5 -4.90 30.33 -83.26
N ASP A 6 -4.28 30.84 -84.33
CA ASP A 6 -2.87 31.19 -84.53
C ASP A 6 -2.63 32.68 -84.18
N ASN A 7 -1.47 33.01 -83.61
CA ASN A 7 -0.60 34.06 -84.15
C ASN A 7 0.79 34.13 -83.46
N ARG A 8 1.81 33.68 -84.21
CA ARG A 8 3.17 34.27 -84.36
C ARG A 8 4.12 34.19 -83.14
N GLY A 9 5.32 33.63 -83.20
CA GLY A 9 6.23 33.40 -84.31
C GLY A 9 7.52 34.22 -84.10
N ARG A 10 8.65 33.55 -83.86
CA ARG A 10 9.99 33.84 -84.43
C ARG A 10 11.03 32.83 -83.93
N VAL A 11 11.52 32.04 -84.88
CA VAL A 11 12.69 31.16 -84.81
C VAL A 11 13.95 32.00 -84.52
N PRO A 12 15.05 31.37 -84.08
CA PRO A 12 16.31 31.60 -84.79
C PRO A 12 16.81 30.29 -85.38
N PHE A 13 16.88 30.30 -86.72
CA PHE A 13 17.46 29.30 -87.62
C PHE A 13 18.90 28.88 -87.27
N ALA A 14 19.52 29.47 -86.25
CA ALA A 14 20.85 29.12 -85.77
C ALA A 14 20.92 27.70 -85.17
N LEU A 15 19.87 27.23 -84.48
CA LEU A 15 19.91 25.90 -83.84
C LEU A 15 19.80 24.75 -84.84
N VAL A 16 18.99 24.91 -85.89
CA VAL A 16 18.92 23.92 -86.98
C VAL A 16 20.19 23.98 -87.83
N GLY A 17 20.78 25.17 -88.02
CA GLY A 17 22.08 25.33 -88.65
C GLY A 17 23.21 24.63 -87.89
N VAL A 18 23.28 24.77 -86.56
CA VAL A 18 24.26 24.06 -85.72
C VAL A 18 23.98 22.55 -85.68
N LEU A 19 22.72 22.12 -85.63
CA LEU A 19 22.37 20.69 -85.68
C LEU A 19 22.72 20.06 -87.04
N LEU A 20 22.57 20.81 -88.13
CA LEU A 20 23.02 20.38 -89.46
C LEU A 20 24.54 20.44 -89.61
N LEU A 21 25.23 21.39 -88.97
CA LEU A 21 26.69 21.50 -89.07
C LEU A 21 27.40 20.46 -88.17
N VAL A 22 26.83 20.14 -86.99
CA VAL A 22 27.26 19.03 -86.12
C VAL A 22 26.87 17.68 -86.73
N GLY A 23 25.68 17.57 -87.33
CA GLY A 23 25.24 16.38 -88.07
C GLY A 23 26.09 16.11 -89.33
N SER A 24 26.45 17.15 -90.09
CA SER A 24 27.27 17.00 -91.30
C SER A 24 28.76 16.78 -91.00
N SER A 25 29.28 17.27 -89.88
CA SER A 25 30.67 16.96 -89.46
C SER A 25 30.83 15.55 -88.87
N THR A 26 29.78 14.98 -88.26
CA THR A 26 29.80 13.56 -87.85
C THR A 26 29.58 12.61 -89.04
N PHE A 27 28.79 13.00 -90.05
CA PHE A 27 28.56 12.16 -91.22
C PHE A 27 29.73 12.16 -92.23
N ALA A 28 30.54 13.23 -92.27
CA ALA A 28 31.73 13.30 -93.13
C ALA A 28 32.96 12.60 -92.52
N ALA A 29 33.03 12.41 -91.20
CA ALA A 29 34.11 11.68 -90.53
C ALA A 29 33.92 10.14 -90.54
N SER A 30 32.70 9.63 -90.80
CA SER A 30 32.44 8.19 -90.80
C SER A 30 32.64 7.50 -92.16
N LEU A 31 32.87 8.26 -93.23
CA LEU A 31 33.04 7.71 -94.59
C LEU A 31 34.52 7.59 -95.02
N ALA A 32 35.46 7.87 -94.11
CA ALA A 32 36.89 7.66 -94.31
C ALA A 32 37.52 6.93 -93.13
N SER A 33 37.19 5.65 -92.94
CA SER A 33 38.05 4.68 -92.27
C SER A 33 37.84 3.29 -92.86
N PRO A 34 38.91 2.47 -93.02
CA PRO A 34 38.84 1.16 -93.68
C PRO A 34 38.10 0.13 -92.81
N ASP A 35 37.60 -0.94 -93.44
CA ASP A 35 37.00 -2.13 -92.83
C ASP A 35 37.45 -2.41 -91.39
N THR A 36 36.52 -2.30 -90.44
CA THR A 36 36.65 -2.96 -89.13
C THR A 36 35.50 -3.95 -88.98
N GLY A 37 35.87 -5.21 -88.75
CA GLY A 37 34.97 -6.36 -88.80
C GLY A 37 33.79 -6.28 -87.85
N VAL A 38 32.78 -7.09 -88.14
CA VAL A 38 31.60 -7.33 -87.30
C VAL A 38 32.04 -7.55 -85.84
N VAL A 39 31.75 -6.60 -84.95
CA VAL A 39 32.00 -6.76 -83.51
C VAL A 39 31.07 -7.86 -83.00
N ASP A 40 31.64 -8.99 -82.59
CA ASP A 40 30.89 -10.08 -81.96
C ASP A 40 30.35 -9.62 -80.59
N ARG A 41 29.03 -9.35 -80.54
CA ARG A 41 28.30 -8.97 -79.32
C ARG A 41 27.71 -10.18 -78.58
N SER A 42 28.11 -11.41 -78.93
CA SER A 42 27.62 -12.63 -78.28
C SER A 42 27.91 -12.63 -76.78
N THR A 43 29.12 -12.21 -76.37
CA THR A 43 29.56 -12.13 -74.97
C THR A 43 28.79 -11.11 -74.15
N ASP A 44 28.60 -9.89 -74.67
CA ASP A 44 27.89 -8.82 -73.95
C ASP A 44 26.44 -9.21 -73.68
N VAL A 45 25.76 -9.80 -74.66
CA VAL A 45 24.36 -10.20 -74.47
C VAL A 45 24.24 -11.46 -73.62
N ALA A 46 25.16 -12.42 -73.72
CA ALA A 46 25.18 -13.55 -72.81
C ALA A 46 25.37 -13.09 -71.36
N MET A 47 26.28 -12.13 -71.11
CA MET A 47 26.53 -11.55 -69.78
C MET A 47 25.33 -10.75 -69.26
N GLU A 48 24.70 -9.90 -70.09
CA GLU A 48 23.49 -9.15 -69.71
C GLU A 48 22.32 -10.07 -69.38
N ARG A 49 22.15 -11.16 -70.16
CA ARG A 49 21.07 -12.11 -69.94
C ARG A 49 21.26 -12.93 -68.67
N VAL A 50 22.48 -13.45 -68.43
CA VAL A 50 22.83 -14.10 -67.17
C VAL A 50 22.64 -13.16 -65.99
N ASP A 51 22.94 -11.87 -66.13
CA ASP A 51 22.76 -10.91 -65.04
C ASP A 51 21.27 -10.73 -64.65
N ALA A 52 20.40 -10.67 -65.64
CA ALA A 52 18.94 -10.64 -65.42
C ALA A 52 18.44 -11.96 -64.81
N GLU A 53 18.89 -13.10 -65.33
CA GLU A 53 18.53 -14.44 -64.83
C GLU A 53 19.04 -14.68 -63.40
N THR A 54 20.25 -14.20 -63.08
CA THR A 54 20.83 -14.17 -61.72
C THR A 54 19.90 -13.43 -60.75
N THR A 55 19.43 -12.24 -61.15
CA THR A 55 18.53 -11.44 -60.30
C THR A 55 17.19 -12.13 -60.09
N ALA A 56 16.64 -12.77 -61.12
CA ALA A 56 15.39 -13.54 -61.03
C ALA A 56 15.55 -14.78 -60.12
N ALA A 57 16.61 -15.55 -60.31
CA ALA A 57 16.93 -16.72 -59.50
C ALA A 57 17.12 -16.36 -58.02
N LEU A 58 17.91 -15.32 -57.73
CA LEU A 58 18.10 -14.82 -56.36
C LEU A 58 16.79 -14.36 -55.72
N ARG A 59 15.90 -13.70 -56.46
CA ARG A 59 14.60 -13.26 -55.93
C ARG A 59 13.72 -14.44 -55.50
N VAL A 60 13.71 -15.53 -56.27
CA VAL A 60 12.97 -16.76 -55.92
C VAL A 60 13.63 -17.44 -54.70
N ALA A 61 14.94 -17.66 -54.74
CA ALA A 61 15.70 -18.31 -53.67
C ALA A 61 15.57 -17.57 -52.33
N VAL A 62 15.69 -16.24 -52.34
CA VAL A 62 15.52 -15.41 -51.14
C VAL A 62 14.09 -15.51 -50.59
N ARG A 63 13.07 -15.52 -51.47
CA ARG A 63 11.67 -15.66 -51.04
C ARG A 63 11.45 -16.99 -50.33
N GLU A 64 11.92 -18.09 -50.92
CA GLU A 64 11.76 -19.44 -50.37
C GLU A 64 12.55 -19.62 -49.07
N ALA A 65 13.80 -19.17 -49.03
CA ALA A 65 14.65 -19.21 -47.83
C ALA A 65 14.03 -18.40 -46.69
N ALA A 66 13.48 -17.22 -46.96
CA ALA A 66 12.81 -16.38 -45.97
C ALA A 66 11.51 -17.02 -45.44
N CYS A 67 10.67 -17.59 -46.33
CA CYS A 67 9.47 -18.31 -45.91
C CYS A 67 9.81 -19.57 -45.09
N ALA A 68 10.85 -20.31 -45.48
CA ALA A 68 11.32 -21.46 -44.74
C ALA A 68 11.87 -21.04 -43.36
N ALA A 69 12.64 -19.96 -43.29
CA ALA A 69 13.17 -19.44 -42.03
C ALA A 69 12.06 -18.95 -41.08
N ALA A 70 10.93 -18.49 -41.61
CA ALA A 70 9.76 -18.17 -40.80
C ALA A 70 9.08 -19.43 -40.24
N ARG A 71 9.00 -20.51 -41.03
CA ARG A 71 8.40 -21.79 -40.61
C ARG A 71 9.24 -22.53 -39.57
N ASP A 72 10.57 -22.49 -39.72
CA ASP A 72 11.52 -23.17 -38.84
C ASP A 72 12.56 -22.17 -38.26
N PRO A 73 12.14 -21.18 -37.44
CA PRO A 73 13.05 -20.16 -36.96
C PRO A 73 13.99 -20.71 -35.89
N VAL A 74 15.27 -20.38 -36.00
CA VAL A 74 16.25 -20.70 -34.93
C VAL A 74 16.34 -19.52 -33.98
N THR A 75 15.97 -19.75 -32.73
CA THR A 75 16.02 -18.73 -31.66
C THR A 75 17.12 -19.02 -30.65
N THR A 76 17.50 -20.29 -30.52
CA THR A 76 18.57 -20.74 -29.63
C THR A 76 19.56 -21.57 -30.44
N PRO A 77 20.84 -21.16 -30.54
CA PRO A 77 21.82 -21.89 -31.33
C PRO A 77 22.19 -23.22 -30.67
N ALA A 78 22.46 -24.25 -31.48
CA ALA A 78 22.97 -25.52 -30.97
C ALA A 78 24.42 -25.38 -30.50
N ASN A 79 24.86 -26.25 -29.59
CA ASN A 79 26.28 -26.39 -29.25
C ASN A 79 27.04 -27.18 -30.33
N SER A 80 27.03 -26.66 -31.57
CA SER A 80 27.69 -27.23 -32.74
C SER A 80 28.58 -26.18 -33.42
N ALA A 81 29.46 -26.59 -34.34
CA ALA A 81 30.27 -25.64 -35.11
C ALA A 81 29.41 -24.61 -35.83
N VAL A 82 28.31 -25.06 -36.46
CA VAL A 82 27.35 -24.20 -37.15
C VAL A 82 26.57 -23.31 -36.18
N GLY A 83 26.13 -23.83 -35.03
CA GLY A 83 25.41 -23.03 -34.04
C GLY A 83 26.25 -21.90 -33.45
N ARG A 84 27.57 -22.10 -33.27
CA ARG A 84 28.49 -21.04 -32.81
C ARG A 84 28.62 -19.89 -33.82
N THR A 85 28.57 -20.17 -35.12
CA THR A 85 28.56 -19.13 -36.18
C THR A 85 27.33 -18.23 -36.12
N LEU A 86 26.20 -18.71 -35.59
CA LEU A 86 24.98 -17.90 -35.46
C LEU A 86 25.09 -16.85 -34.36
N GLY A 87 25.81 -17.17 -33.27
CA GLY A 87 25.96 -16.33 -32.09
C GLY A 87 24.64 -16.12 -31.31
N PRO A 88 24.70 -15.77 -30.01
CA PRO A 88 23.50 -15.66 -29.17
C PRO A 88 22.70 -14.36 -29.38
N ASN A 89 23.32 -13.29 -29.86
CA ASN A 89 22.68 -11.96 -29.95
C ASN A 89 21.97 -11.70 -31.29
N GLU A 90 22.34 -12.43 -32.35
CA GLU A 90 21.78 -12.27 -33.70
C GLU A 90 21.34 -13.63 -34.30
N THR A 91 21.04 -14.63 -33.45
CA THR A 91 20.84 -16.03 -33.88
C THR A 91 19.90 -16.16 -35.08
N PHE A 92 18.72 -15.55 -35.02
CA PHE A 92 17.76 -15.59 -36.11
C PHE A 92 18.24 -14.87 -37.38
N HIS A 93 18.87 -13.71 -37.24
CA HIS A 93 19.37 -12.92 -38.37
C HIS A 93 20.49 -13.66 -39.10
N ASN A 94 21.43 -14.25 -38.36
CA ASN A 94 22.51 -15.04 -38.92
C ASN A 94 22.01 -16.36 -39.51
N TYR A 95 20.98 -16.97 -38.91
CA TYR A 95 20.33 -18.14 -39.47
C TYR A 95 19.63 -17.82 -40.80
N LEU A 96 18.92 -16.70 -40.89
CA LEU A 96 18.30 -16.23 -42.13
C LEU A 96 19.37 -15.95 -43.22
N ARG A 97 20.47 -15.27 -42.86
CA ARG A 97 21.62 -15.03 -43.76
C ARG A 97 22.20 -16.35 -44.26
N LEU A 98 22.40 -17.34 -43.38
CA LEU A 98 22.91 -18.67 -43.75
C LEU A 98 21.97 -19.39 -44.73
N ARG A 99 20.66 -19.45 -44.44
CA ARG A 99 19.69 -20.09 -45.35
C ARG A 99 19.66 -19.41 -46.71
N ILE A 100 19.71 -18.09 -46.75
CA ILE A 100 19.78 -17.32 -47.99
C ILE A 100 21.07 -17.62 -48.75
N ALA A 101 22.22 -17.71 -48.07
CA ALA A 101 23.50 -18.02 -48.72
C ALA A 101 23.47 -19.41 -49.39
N LEU A 102 22.92 -20.42 -48.71
CA LEU A 102 22.79 -21.77 -49.24
C LEU A 102 21.81 -21.82 -50.42
N ALA A 103 20.62 -21.23 -50.27
CA ALA A 103 19.62 -21.18 -51.35
C ALA A 103 20.11 -20.37 -52.57
N ALA A 104 20.85 -19.28 -52.35
CA ALA A 104 21.45 -18.50 -53.43
C ALA A 104 22.53 -19.30 -54.17
N ARG A 105 23.36 -20.06 -53.46
CA ARG A 105 24.39 -20.91 -54.08
C ARG A 105 23.76 -21.99 -54.96
N ASP A 106 22.75 -22.67 -54.45
CA ASP A 106 22.02 -23.70 -55.19
C ASP A 106 21.35 -23.12 -56.43
N ALA A 107 20.59 -22.03 -56.27
CA ALA A 107 19.89 -21.38 -57.38
C ALA A 107 20.82 -20.86 -58.48
N LEU A 108 21.99 -20.32 -58.13
CA LEU A 108 22.96 -19.83 -59.11
C LEU A 108 23.69 -20.94 -59.86
N SER A 109 23.83 -22.14 -59.26
CA SER A 109 24.46 -23.29 -59.93
C SER A 109 23.74 -23.71 -61.22
N GLY A 110 22.43 -23.42 -61.31
CA GLY A 110 21.61 -23.66 -62.49
C GLY A 110 21.52 -22.50 -63.48
N VAL A 111 22.15 -21.34 -63.21
CA VAL A 111 22.07 -20.16 -64.08
C VAL A 111 23.17 -20.24 -65.15
N GLU A 112 22.75 -20.59 -66.37
CA GLU A 112 23.58 -20.63 -67.57
C GLU A 112 22.82 -20.05 -68.77
N HIS A 113 23.45 -19.15 -69.51
CA HIS A 113 22.93 -18.66 -70.79
C HIS A 113 23.94 -18.87 -71.91
N ARG A 114 23.49 -19.43 -73.03
CA ARG A 114 24.32 -19.67 -74.21
C ARG A 114 23.86 -18.81 -75.38
N ARG A 115 24.79 -18.08 -76.00
CA ARG A 115 24.57 -17.33 -77.24
C ARG A 115 25.74 -17.56 -78.20
N GLY A 116 25.46 -18.23 -79.33
CA GLY A 116 26.51 -18.69 -80.24
C GLY A 116 27.45 -19.66 -79.52
N MET A 117 28.76 -19.42 -79.63
CA MET A 117 29.81 -20.22 -78.96
C MET A 117 30.14 -19.72 -77.55
N THR A 118 29.50 -18.63 -77.09
CA THR A 118 29.73 -18.06 -75.76
C THR A 118 28.68 -18.57 -74.76
N THR A 119 29.15 -19.09 -73.62
CA THR A 119 28.34 -19.53 -72.49
C THR A 119 28.66 -18.66 -71.29
N ALA A 120 27.67 -17.99 -70.71
CA ALA A 120 27.82 -17.23 -69.48
C ALA A 120 27.16 -17.98 -68.31
N ARG A 121 27.77 -17.92 -67.13
CA ARG A 121 27.28 -18.55 -65.89
C ARG A 121 27.42 -17.60 -64.71
N ALA A 122 26.60 -17.80 -63.69
CA ALA A 122 26.72 -17.10 -62.42
C ALA A 122 27.13 -18.08 -61.30
N THR A 123 28.09 -17.70 -60.47
CA THR A 123 28.56 -18.55 -59.37
C THR A 123 28.81 -17.76 -58.09
N LEU A 124 28.79 -18.46 -56.96
CA LEU A 124 29.21 -17.96 -55.65
C LEU A 124 30.44 -18.74 -55.16
N PRO A 125 31.27 -18.16 -54.29
CA PRO A 125 32.40 -18.85 -53.68
C PRO A 125 31.98 -20.17 -53.00
N PRO A 126 32.85 -21.20 -53.00
CA PRO A 126 32.55 -22.46 -52.34
C PRO A 126 32.50 -22.30 -50.82
N LEU A 127 31.69 -23.12 -50.15
CA LEU A 127 31.54 -23.10 -48.68
C LEU A 127 32.82 -23.51 -47.93
N SER A 128 33.80 -24.11 -48.62
CA SER A 128 35.14 -24.38 -48.09
C SER A 128 35.91 -23.11 -47.69
N ALA A 129 35.48 -21.92 -48.13
CA ALA A 129 35.99 -20.64 -47.66
C ALA A 129 35.55 -20.28 -46.23
N GLY A 130 34.70 -21.11 -45.60
CA GLY A 130 34.23 -20.98 -44.22
C GLY A 130 32.81 -20.45 -44.10
N LEU A 131 32.03 -21.03 -43.18
CA LEU A 131 30.62 -20.68 -42.92
C LEU A 131 30.42 -19.21 -42.55
N ASP A 132 31.34 -18.64 -41.78
CA ASP A 132 31.27 -17.24 -41.39
C ASP A 132 31.40 -16.31 -42.62
N ALA A 133 32.18 -16.70 -43.62
CA ALA A 133 32.30 -15.93 -44.86
C ALA A 133 31.00 -15.97 -45.67
N ALA A 134 30.32 -17.12 -45.72
CA ALA A 134 29.03 -17.26 -46.38
C ALA A 134 27.94 -16.39 -45.72
N VAL A 135 27.89 -16.37 -44.39
CA VAL A 135 26.97 -15.50 -43.62
C VAL A 135 27.29 -14.02 -43.85
N ARG A 136 28.57 -13.62 -43.81
CA ARG A 136 28.99 -12.23 -44.05
C ARG A 136 28.74 -11.73 -45.48
N ASN A 137 28.72 -12.64 -46.46
CA ASN A 137 28.41 -12.30 -47.85
C ASN A 137 26.93 -11.95 -48.08
N VAL A 138 26.06 -12.22 -47.10
CA VAL A 138 24.64 -11.89 -47.15
C VAL A 138 24.30 -10.85 -46.09
N SER A 139 23.79 -9.70 -46.53
CA SER A 139 23.17 -8.72 -45.62
C SER A 139 21.66 -8.73 -45.79
N VAL A 140 20.94 -8.58 -44.68
CA VAL A 140 19.48 -8.56 -44.61
C VAL A 140 19.03 -7.30 -43.89
N SER A 141 18.00 -6.66 -44.42
CA SER A 141 17.35 -5.50 -43.79
C SER A 141 15.86 -5.52 -44.09
N SER A 142 15.08 -4.84 -43.25
CA SER A 142 13.66 -4.67 -43.48
C SER A 142 13.36 -3.37 -44.22
N GLU A 143 12.40 -3.41 -45.14
CA GLU A 143 11.84 -2.25 -45.84
C GLU A 143 10.32 -2.22 -45.75
N ASN A 144 9.70 -1.12 -46.19
CA ASN A 144 8.25 -0.93 -46.23
C ASN A 144 7.57 -1.17 -44.86
N GLU A 145 8.15 -0.58 -43.80
CA GLU A 145 7.67 -0.68 -42.42
C GLU A 145 7.59 -2.13 -41.89
N GLY A 146 8.46 -3.04 -42.36
CA GLY A 146 8.42 -4.44 -41.94
C GLY A 146 7.85 -5.40 -42.96
N ARG A 147 7.28 -4.91 -44.07
CA ARG A 147 6.54 -5.74 -45.05
C ARG A 147 7.43 -6.43 -46.09
N ALA A 148 8.65 -5.94 -46.28
CA ALA A 148 9.60 -6.49 -47.24
C ALA A 148 10.94 -6.80 -46.60
N LEU A 149 11.60 -7.81 -47.16
CA LEU A 149 12.98 -8.19 -46.88
C LEU A 149 13.85 -7.74 -48.05
N THR A 150 14.82 -6.88 -47.77
CA THR A 150 15.88 -6.53 -48.71
C THR A 150 17.12 -7.33 -48.37
N VAL A 151 17.69 -7.98 -49.38
CA VAL A 151 18.87 -8.82 -49.27
C VAL A 151 19.93 -8.34 -50.24
N ALA A 152 21.16 -8.16 -49.78
CA ALA A 152 22.31 -7.98 -50.67
C ALA A 152 23.25 -9.18 -50.56
N VAL A 153 23.48 -9.84 -51.70
CA VAL A 153 24.40 -10.97 -51.87
C VAL A 153 25.67 -10.44 -52.55
N SER A 154 26.78 -10.49 -51.83
CA SER A 154 28.10 -10.04 -52.27
C SER A 154 28.87 -11.18 -52.93
N ASN A 155 29.88 -10.82 -53.74
CA ASN A 155 30.79 -11.78 -54.39
C ASN A 155 30.15 -12.72 -55.43
N VAL A 156 29.07 -12.32 -56.09
CA VAL A 156 28.49 -13.07 -57.21
C VAL A 156 29.39 -12.89 -58.43
N SER A 157 29.95 -13.98 -58.94
CA SER A 157 30.85 -13.96 -60.10
C SER A 157 30.10 -14.37 -61.36
N LEU A 158 30.04 -13.46 -62.34
CA LEU A 158 29.52 -13.73 -63.68
C LEU A 158 30.69 -14.03 -64.60
N VAL A 159 30.73 -15.23 -65.18
CA VAL A 159 31.84 -15.71 -66.00
C VAL A 159 31.30 -16.11 -67.37
N ALA A 160 31.80 -15.49 -68.43
CA ALA A 160 31.57 -15.89 -69.81
C ALA A 160 32.76 -16.66 -70.36
N THR A 161 32.49 -17.82 -70.94
CA THR A 161 33.46 -18.67 -71.64
C THR A 161 33.11 -18.77 -73.12
N HIS A 162 34.11 -18.66 -73.98
CA HIS A 162 34.00 -18.89 -75.41
C HIS A 162 35.00 -19.99 -75.77
N GLU A 163 34.54 -21.10 -76.34
CA GLU A 163 35.38 -22.28 -76.64
C GLU A 163 36.28 -22.68 -75.45
N ASP A 164 35.66 -22.79 -74.26
CA ASP A 164 36.30 -23.16 -72.98
C ASP A 164 37.38 -22.20 -72.46
N ARG A 165 37.54 -21.01 -73.07
CA ARG A 165 38.36 -19.92 -72.54
C ARG A 165 37.50 -18.85 -71.90
N VAL A 166 37.87 -18.41 -70.70
CA VAL A 166 37.21 -17.28 -70.03
C VAL A 166 37.47 -16.01 -70.83
N VAL A 167 36.41 -15.41 -71.37
CA VAL A 167 36.47 -14.19 -72.18
C VAL A 167 36.01 -12.94 -71.40
N ALA A 168 35.23 -13.11 -70.33
CA ALA A 168 34.87 -12.04 -69.41
C ALA A 168 34.55 -12.58 -68.02
N THR A 169 34.98 -11.85 -66.98
CA THR A 169 34.60 -12.11 -65.59
C THR A 169 34.17 -10.80 -64.93
N ARG A 170 33.04 -10.81 -64.22
CA ARG A 170 32.54 -9.65 -63.48
C ARG A 170 32.00 -10.07 -62.12
N THR A 171 32.61 -9.56 -61.06
CA THR A 171 32.09 -9.75 -59.69
C THR A 171 31.13 -8.62 -59.34
N VAL A 172 29.94 -8.96 -58.86
CA VAL A 172 28.87 -8.01 -58.57
C VAL A 172 28.25 -8.28 -57.19
N THR A 173 27.71 -7.22 -56.59
CA THR A 173 26.79 -7.34 -55.45
C THR A 173 25.37 -7.20 -55.99
N ARG A 174 24.49 -8.14 -55.66
CA ARG A 174 23.11 -8.15 -56.12
C ARG A 174 22.17 -7.90 -54.95
N ARG A 175 21.39 -6.81 -55.05
CA ARG A 175 20.36 -6.46 -54.08
C ARG A 175 19.00 -6.87 -54.63
N VAL A 176 18.26 -7.68 -53.86
CA VAL A 176 16.90 -8.10 -54.18
C VAL A 176 15.97 -7.78 -53.01
N THR A 177 14.77 -7.30 -53.34
CA THR A 177 13.72 -7.06 -52.36
C THR A 177 12.58 -8.03 -52.64
N VAL A 178 12.14 -8.73 -51.60
CA VAL A 178 10.99 -9.65 -51.62
C VAL A 178 9.95 -9.20 -50.61
N ALA A 179 8.68 -9.31 -50.93
CA ALA A 179 7.58 -8.95 -50.03
C ALA A 179 7.33 -10.06 -48.99
N VAL A 180 8.35 -10.41 -48.20
CA VAL A 180 8.27 -11.40 -47.12
C VAL A 180 8.58 -10.70 -45.79
N PRO A 181 7.61 -10.58 -44.85
CA PRO A 181 7.76 -9.80 -43.62
C PRO A 181 8.49 -10.57 -42.50
N VAL A 182 9.48 -11.41 -42.84
CA VAL A 182 10.11 -12.36 -41.91
C VAL A 182 10.77 -11.69 -40.71
N LEU A 183 11.46 -10.55 -40.92
CA LEU A 183 12.11 -9.81 -39.83
C LEU A 183 11.09 -9.15 -38.90
N ALA A 184 9.98 -8.63 -39.44
CA ALA A 184 8.91 -8.03 -38.64
C ALA A 184 8.12 -9.08 -37.84
N LEU A 185 7.86 -10.24 -38.45
CA LEU A 185 7.25 -11.39 -37.77
C LEU A 185 8.11 -11.85 -36.59
N HIS A 186 9.42 -12.01 -36.80
CA HIS A 186 10.35 -12.34 -35.74
C HIS A 186 10.38 -11.27 -34.64
N ALA A 187 10.56 -9.99 -35.01
CA ALA A 187 10.65 -8.89 -34.05
C ALA A 187 9.39 -8.75 -33.18
N ARG A 188 8.19 -8.84 -33.77
CA ARG A 188 6.92 -8.79 -33.02
C ARG A 188 6.70 -10.00 -32.13
N THR A 189 7.12 -11.19 -32.57
CA THR A 189 7.03 -12.40 -31.75
C THR A 189 8.02 -12.36 -30.59
N THR A 190 9.23 -11.83 -30.79
CA THR A 190 10.20 -11.59 -29.72
C THR A 190 9.72 -10.50 -28.76
N ASP A 191 9.08 -9.44 -29.26
CA ASP A 191 8.43 -8.42 -28.41
C ASP A 191 7.33 -9.03 -27.54
N TYR A 192 6.51 -9.92 -28.12
CA TYR A 192 5.47 -10.63 -27.39
C TYR A 192 6.07 -11.51 -26.27
N GLN A 193 7.08 -12.35 -26.58
CA GLN A 193 7.79 -13.16 -25.59
C GLN A 193 8.40 -12.29 -24.47
N ARG A 194 8.99 -11.14 -24.82
CA ARG A 194 9.53 -10.18 -23.84
C ARG A 194 8.44 -9.67 -22.91
N ARG A 195 7.30 -9.22 -23.43
CA ARG A 195 6.16 -8.72 -22.63
C ARG A 195 5.53 -9.77 -21.72
N LEU A 196 5.57 -11.04 -22.14
CA LEU A 196 5.13 -12.14 -21.30
C LEU A 196 6.06 -12.36 -20.08
N ASN A 197 7.37 -12.13 -20.25
CA ASN A 197 8.38 -12.28 -19.19
C ASN A 197 8.74 -10.99 -18.45
N GLU A 198 8.12 -9.86 -18.82
CA GLU A 198 8.42 -8.57 -18.20
C GLU A 198 7.91 -8.50 -16.76
N SER A 199 8.79 -8.00 -15.88
CA SER A 199 8.46 -7.76 -14.49
C SER A 199 7.37 -6.68 -14.37
N PRO A 200 6.39 -6.85 -13.45
CA PRO A 200 5.26 -5.93 -13.29
C PRO A 200 5.66 -4.50 -12.85
N VAL A 201 6.89 -4.32 -12.36
CA VAL A 201 7.42 -3.03 -11.84
C VAL A 201 7.93 -2.12 -12.95
N TYR A 202 8.54 -2.68 -13.98
CA TYR A 202 9.38 -1.91 -14.92
C TYR A 202 8.72 -1.64 -16.27
N ALA A 203 7.73 -2.45 -16.68
CA ALA A 203 7.08 -2.30 -17.98
C ALA A 203 5.66 -2.89 -18.04
N PRO A 204 4.80 -2.44 -18.99
CA PRO A 204 3.50 -3.06 -19.25
C PRO A 204 3.66 -4.47 -19.87
N GLY A 205 3.44 -5.50 -19.05
CA GLY A 205 3.51 -6.91 -19.46
C GLY A 205 2.39 -7.78 -18.89
N LEU A 206 2.49 -9.10 -19.11
CA LEU A 206 1.55 -10.11 -18.63
C LEU A 206 1.32 -9.97 -17.12
N ALA A 207 2.40 -9.92 -16.35
CA ALA A 207 2.36 -9.88 -14.90
C ALA A 207 1.47 -8.75 -14.38
N ARG A 208 1.69 -7.52 -14.88
CA ARG A 208 0.93 -6.34 -14.46
C ARG A 208 -0.57 -6.47 -14.75
N ARG A 209 -0.94 -7.04 -15.91
CA ARG A 209 -2.34 -7.23 -16.30
C ARG A 209 -3.03 -8.31 -15.47
N THR A 210 -2.33 -9.42 -15.24
CA THR A 210 -2.83 -10.52 -14.39
C THR A 210 -3.04 -10.03 -12.96
N THR A 211 -2.06 -9.37 -12.35
CA THR A 211 -2.17 -8.80 -11.01
C THR A 211 -3.35 -7.85 -10.86
N ALA A 212 -3.55 -6.95 -11.83
CA ALA A 212 -4.65 -6.00 -11.80
C ALA A 212 -6.03 -6.68 -11.83
N GLY A 213 -6.18 -7.71 -12.67
CA GLY A 213 -7.40 -8.52 -12.73
C GLY A 213 -7.67 -9.26 -11.42
N LEU A 214 -6.63 -9.87 -10.85
CA LEU A 214 -6.74 -10.60 -9.60
C LEU A 214 -7.13 -9.68 -8.43
N LEU A 215 -6.49 -8.53 -8.27
CA LEU A 215 -6.83 -7.56 -7.21
C LEU A 215 -8.28 -7.11 -7.27
N ALA A 216 -8.78 -6.81 -8.48
CA ALA A 216 -10.17 -6.38 -8.65
C ALA A 216 -11.16 -7.49 -8.23
N ILE A 217 -10.90 -8.74 -8.64
CA ILE A 217 -11.72 -9.89 -8.27
C ILE A 217 -11.64 -10.16 -6.77
N THR A 218 -10.43 -10.20 -6.21
CA THR A 218 -10.19 -10.49 -4.79
C THR A 218 -10.82 -9.43 -3.90
N GLN A 219 -10.65 -8.13 -4.18
CA GLN A 219 -11.25 -7.07 -3.36
C GLN A 219 -12.79 -7.08 -3.41
N ALA A 220 -13.38 -7.32 -4.58
CA ALA A 220 -14.83 -7.42 -4.72
C ALA A 220 -15.38 -8.61 -3.91
N ARG A 221 -14.72 -9.77 -3.98
CA ARG A 221 -15.08 -10.97 -3.22
C ARG A 221 -14.82 -10.82 -1.73
N ALA A 222 -13.75 -10.13 -1.34
CA ALA A 222 -13.45 -9.80 0.05
C ALA A 222 -14.55 -8.95 0.69
N LEU A 223 -15.00 -7.89 0.01
CA LEU A 223 -16.12 -7.07 0.46
C LEU A 223 -17.42 -7.88 0.55
N GLY A 224 -17.65 -8.77 -0.43
CA GLY A 224 -18.77 -9.71 -0.38
C GLY A 224 -18.72 -10.62 0.85
N GLN A 225 -17.56 -11.23 1.11
CA GLN A 225 -17.37 -12.12 2.26
C GLN A 225 -17.52 -11.39 3.59
N TYR A 226 -16.92 -10.20 3.71
CA TYR A 226 -17.07 -9.31 4.86
C TYR A 226 -18.54 -8.99 5.15
N ALA A 227 -19.33 -8.74 4.11
CA ALA A 227 -20.76 -8.46 4.19
C ALA A 227 -21.65 -9.71 4.38
N GLY A 228 -21.07 -10.92 4.44
CA GLY A 228 -21.81 -12.16 4.69
C GLY A 228 -22.20 -12.97 3.46
N ALA A 229 -21.65 -12.67 2.28
CA ALA A 229 -21.83 -13.51 1.11
C ALA A 229 -21.16 -14.90 1.33
N PRO A 230 -21.74 -16.00 0.80
CA PRO A 230 -21.23 -17.35 0.97
C PRO A 230 -19.98 -17.61 0.09
N ILE A 231 -18.89 -16.92 0.39
CA ILE A 231 -17.63 -17.01 -0.33
C ILE A 231 -16.66 -17.83 0.53
N GLU A 232 -16.40 -19.08 0.12
CA GLU A 232 -15.42 -19.94 0.81
C GLU A 232 -13.99 -19.67 0.33
N ASN A 233 -13.82 -19.45 -0.96
CA ASN A 233 -12.53 -19.21 -1.60
C ASN A 233 -12.59 -17.85 -2.30
N VAL A 234 -11.93 -16.85 -1.74
CA VAL A 234 -11.88 -15.47 -2.24
C VAL A 234 -11.05 -15.43 -3.51
N LEU A 235 -9.87 -16.06 -3.53
CA LEU A 235 -9.04 -16.14 -4.72
C LEU A 235 -8.59 -17.58 -4.94
N GLY A 236 -9.10 -18.24 -5.99
CA GLY A 236 -8.62 -19.57 -6.39
C GLY A 236 -8.03 -19.63 -7.80
N ASN A 237 -7.52 -20.82 -8.18
CA ASN A 237 -6.75 -21.01 -9.41
C ASN A 237 -7.57 -20.70 -10.68
N ARG A 238 -8.90 -20.86 -10.65
CA ARG A 238 -9.79 -20.42 -11.74
C ARG A 238 -9.71 -18.92 -12.05
N HIS A 239 -9.49 -18.08 -11.03
CA HIS A 239 -9.29 -16.64 -11.23
C HIS A 239 -7.90 -16.33 -11.78
N VAL A 240 -6.89 -17.12 -11.37
CA VAL A 240 -5.52 -17.07 -11.89
C VAL A 240 -5.51 -17.42 -13.38
N GLU A 241 -6.15 -18.52 -13.77
CA GLU A 241 -6.31 -18.96 -15.17
C GLU A 241 -6.96 -17.87 -16.03
N LEU A 242 -8.10 -17.33 -15.57
CA LEU A 242 -8.83 -16.29 -16.29
C LEU A 242 -8.00 -15.01 -16.44
N SER A 243 -7.41 -14.52 -15.34
CA SER A 243 -6.64 -13.28 -15.34
C SER A 243 -5.36 -13.40 -16.16
N THR A 244 -4.73 -14.58 -16.15
CA THR A 244 -3.53 -14.88 -16.95
C THR A 244 -3.86 -14.89 -18.44
N ASN A 245 -4.90 -15.62 -18.87
CA ASN A 245 -5.32 -15.62 -20.28
C ASN A 245 -5.75 -14.22 -20.76
N ALA A 246 -6.41 -13.43 -19.91
CA ALA A 246 -6.72 -12.03 -20.23
C ALA A 246 -5.45 -11.17 -20.41
N GLY A 247 -4.43 -11.37 -19.57
CA GLY A 247 -3.13 -10.71 -19.69
C GLY A 247 -2.35 -11.11 -20.94
N VAL A 248 -2.38 -12.39 -21.32
CA VAL A 248 -1.81 -12.94 -22.55
C VAL A 248 -2.43 -12.27 -23.78
N LEU A 249 -3.76 -12.14 -23.85
CA LEU A 249 -4.46 -11.41 -24.91
C LEU A 249 -4.10 -9.92 -24.96
N ALA A 250 -3.89 -9.29 -23.80
CA ALA A 250 -3.46 -7.90 -23.74
C ALA A 250 -2.04 -7.72 -24.31
N ALA A 251 -1.13 -8.66 -24.03
CA ALA A 251 0.21 -8.69 -24.61
C ALA A 251 0.18 -8.95 -26.13
N GLN A 252 -0.68 -9.86 -26.61
CA GLN A 252 -0.88 -10.08 -28.05
C GLN A 252 -1.33 -8.79 -28.76
N ARG A 253 -2.34 -8.10 -28.21
CA ARG A 253 -2.82 -6.83 -28.76
C ARG A 253 -1.73 -5.77 -28.80
N ALA A 254 -0.87 -5.72 -27.78
CA ALA A 254 0.23 -4.76 -27.73
C ALA A 254 1.33 -5.03 -28.77
N SER A 255 1.68 -6.29 -29.03
CA SER A 255 2.75 -6.66 -29.96
C SER A 255 2.28 -6.75 -31.42
N PHE A 256 1.08 -7.29 -31.65
CA PHE A 256 0.56 -7.57 -32.99
C PHE A 256 -0.53 -6.57 -33.44
N GLY A 257 -1.11 -5.78 -32.54
CA GLY A 257 -2.27 -4.93 -32.81
C GLY A 257 -3.61 -5.70 -32.90
N ARG A 258 -3.54 -7.04 -33.04
CA ARG A 258 -4.66 -7.97 -33.03
C ARG A 258 -4.48 -9.01 -31.93
N VAL A 259 -5.53 -9.77 -31.69
CA VAL A 259 -5.52 -10.92 -30.77
C VAL A 259 -6.04 -12.12 -31.52
N ASP A 260 -5.64 -13.29 -31.04
CA ASP A 260 -6.21 -14.55 -31.48
C ASP A 260 -7.73 -14.55 -31.24
N PRO A 261 -8.55 -14.77 -32.29
CA PRO A 261 -10.01 -14.73 -32.19
C PRO A 261 -10.57 -15.89 -31.37
N ASP A 262 -9.95 -17.06 -31.39
CA ASP A 262 -10.33 -18.24 -30.62
C ASP A 262 -9.99 -18.06 -29.14
N ALA A 263 -8.80 -17.55 -28.85
CA ALA A 263 -8.39 -17.20 -27.50
C ALA A 263 -9.32 -16.15 -26.87
N LYS A 264 -9.75 -15.15 -27.65
CA LYS A 264 -10.73 -14.14 -27.24
C LYS A 264 -12.10 -14.76 -26.94
N ARG A 265 -12.56 -15.75 -27.72
CA ARG A 265 -13.79 -16.50 -27.43
C ARG A 265 -13.64 -17.32 -26.15
N GLY A 266 -12.49 -17.98 -25.97
CA GLY A 266 -12.13 -18.75 -24.79
C GLY A 266 -12.20 -17.92 -23.51
N VAL A 267 -11.52 -16.76 -23.45
CA VAL A 267 -11.58 -15.85 -22.29
C VAL A 267 -13.00 -15.38 -22.00
N ARG A 268 -13.80 -15.07 -23.03
CA ARG A 268 -15.21 -14.68 -22.86
C ARG A 268 -16.04 -15.83 -22.26
N ALA A 269 -15.86 -17.05 -22.75
CA ALA A 269 -16.55 -18.23 -22.24
C ALA A 269 -16.12 -18.55 -20.79
N ALA A 270 -14.83 -18.48 -20.50
CA ALA A 270 -14.29 -18.66 -19.15
C ALA A 270 -14.80 -17.59 -18.19
N THR A 271 -14.88 -16.32 -18.62
CA THR A 271 -15.45 -15.25 -17.80
C THR A 271 -16.92 -15.53 -17.45
N LEU A 272 -17.72 -15.97 -18.43
CA LEU A 272 -19.11 -16.37 -18.19
C LEU A 272 -19.19 -17.56 -17.24
N ARG A 273 -18.33 -18.58 -17.42
CA ARG A 273 -18.31 -19.78 -16.56
C ARG A 273 -17.92 -19.44 -15.12
N THR A 274 -16.85 -18.67 -14.92
CA THR A 274 -16.40 -18.20 -13.61
C THR A 274 -17.47 -17.35 -12.96
N GLY A 275 -18.05 -16.38 -13.68
CA GLY A 275 -19.16 -15.57 -13.18
C GLY A 275 -20.39 -16.39 -12.80
N LEU A 276 -20.79 -17.38 -13.61
CA LEU A 276 -21.91 -18.26 -13.30
C LEU A 276 -21.62 -19.15 -12.09
N THR A 277 -20.41 -19.70 -11.96
CA THR A 277 -20.04 -20.55 -10.82
C THR A 277 -19.98 -19.74 -9.52
N ASP A 278 -19.52 -18.49 -9.62
CA ASP A 278 -19.43 -17.57 -8.49
C ASP A 278 -20.77 -16.92 -8.12
N LEU A 279 -21.72 -16.78 -9.06
CA LEU A 279 -23.05 -16.18 -8.85
C LEU A 279 -24.18 -17.21 -8.61
N LEU A 280 -24.02 -18.48 -9.02
CA LEU A 280 -25.09 -19.49 -9.01
C LEU A 280 -24.89 -20.66 -8.03
N SER A 281 -23.99 -20.55 -7.05
CA SER A 281 -24.23 -21.23 -5.77
C SER A 281 -25.28 -20.44 -4.99
N PRO A 282 -26.38 -21.07 -4.54
CA PRO A 282 -27.75 -20.73 -4.91
C PRO A 282 -28.25 -19.43 -4.28
N VAL A 283 -28.31 -18.34 -5.06
CA VAL A 283 -28.99 -17.10 -4.66
C VAL A 283 -29.81 -16.56 -5.83
N ALA A 284 -31.08 -16.97 -5.88
CA ALA A 284 -32.09 -16.28 -6.66
C ALA A 284 -32.98 -15.46 -5.70
N GLY A 285 -32.84 -14.13 -5.76
CA GLY A 285 -33.82 -13.17 -5.26
C GLY A 285 -33.58 -12.60 -3.85
N GLY A 286 -32.83 -11.50 -3.75
CA GLY A 286 -32.76 -10.66 -2.55
C GLY A 286 -32.02 -9.34 -2.82
N SER A 287 -32.21 -8.32 -1.96
CA SER A 287 -31.54 -7.01 -2.06
C SER A 287 -30.00 -7.08 -1.99
N THR A 288 -29.46 -8.21 -1.51
CA THR A 288 -28.03 -8.55 -1.51
C THR A 288 -27.52 -8.84 -2.93
N THR A 289 -28.36 -9.35 -3.83
CA THR A 289 -28.02 -9.66 -5.22
C THR A 289 -27.79 -8.37 -6.02
N GLU A 290 -28.59 -7.32 -5.79
CA GLU A 290 -28.37 -6.01 -6.42
C GLU A 290 -27.05 -5.37 -5.94
N LYS A 291 -26.72 -5.48 -4.64
CA LYS A 291 -25.43 -5.01 -4.10
C LYS A 291 -24.25 -5.77 -4.71
N LEU A 292 -24.35 -7.10 -4.83
CA LEU A 292 -23.29 -7.94 -5.41
C LEU A 292 -23.13 -7.69 -6.93
N VAL A 293 -24.23 -7.48 -7.66
CA VAL A 293 -24.24 -7.13 -9.09
C VAL A 293 -23.72 -5.71 -9.32
N SER A 294 -24.00 -4.77 -8.42
CA SER A 294 -23.48 -3.40 -8.49
C SER A 294 -22.00 -3.28 -8.11
N ALA A 295 -21.48 -4.21 -7.30
CA ALA A 295 -20.09 -4.24 -6.86
C ALA A 295 -19.18 -5.16 -7.71
N THR A 296 -19.75 -5.98 -8.59
CA THR A 296 -18.98 -6.88 -9.46
C THR A 296 -18.55 -6.15 -10.73
N PRO A 297 -17.25 -6.15 -11.08
CA PRO A 297 -16.79 -5.56 -12.33
C PRO A 297 -17.42 -6.28 -13.53
N SER A 298 -17.71 -5.52 -14.60
CA SER A 298 -18.24 -6.09 -15.84
C SER A 298 -17.36 -7.23 -16.36
N PRO A 299 -17.90 -8.23 -17.06
CA PRO A 299 -17.19 -9.43 -17.57
C PRO A 299 -16.15 -9.15 -18.69
N ASN A 300 -15.63 -7.93 -18.73
CA ASN A 300 -14.41 -7.47 -19.38
C ASN A 300 -14.24 -6.03 -18.90
N PRO A 301 -13.61 -5.76 -17.75
CA PRO A 301 -13.27 -4.39 -17.43
C PRO A 301 -12.29 -3.97 -18.53
N ARG A 302 -12.67 -3.02 -19.39
CA ARG A 302 -11.68 -2.08 -19.89
C ARG A 302 -11.29 -1.34 -18.61
N PRO A 303 -10.12 -1.59 -18.00
CA PRO A 303 -9.78 -0.82 -16.83
C PRO A 303 -9.75 0.63 -17.29
N THR A 304 -10.63 1.45 -16.72
CA THR A 304 -10.48 2.89 -16.78
C THR A 304 -9.06 3.18 -16.27
N PRO A 305 -8.22 3.94 -17.00
CA PRO A 305 -6.80 4.12 -16.66
C PRO A 305 -6.56 4.82 -15.30
N THR A 306 -7.63 5.26 -14.66
CA THR A 306 -7.59 6.05 -13.44
C THR A 306 -8.21 5.24 -12.32
N THR A 307 -7.32 4.76 -11.45
CA THR A 307 -7.59 4.24 -10.11
C THR A 307 -8.04 2.77 -10.10
N MET A 308 -7.08 1.87 -9.85
CA MET A 308 -7.39 0.57 -9.27
C MET A 308 -8.30 0.80 -8.05
N PRO A 309 -9.39 0.05 -7.85
CA PRO A 309 -10.23 0.18 -6.66
C PRO A 309 -9.47 -0.42 -5.47
N THR A 310 -8.38 0.22 -5.05
CA THR A 310 -7.80 0.05 -3.73
C THR A 310 -8.76 0.76 -2.79
N GLY A 311 -9.71 0.02 -2.22
CA GLY A 311 -10.70 0.58 -1.30
C GLY A 311 -10.02 1.43 -0.22
N THR A 312 -10.60 2.59 0.09
CA THR A 312 -10.24 3.33 1.30
C THR A 312 -10.94 2.68 2.49
N LEU A 313 -10.25 2.59 3.61
CA LEU A 313 -10.79 2.21 4.90
C LEU A 313 -10.99 3.48 5.70
N THR A 314 -12.22 3.72 6.13
CA THR A 314 -12.53 4.81 7.06
C THR A 314 -12.29 4.34 8.48
N VAL A 315 -11.43 5.05 9.20
CA VAL A 315 -10.97 4.67 10.55
C VAL A 315 -11.25 5.83 11.48
N GLY A 316 -12.05 5.58 12.52
CA GLY A 316 -12.43 6.58 13.53
C GLY A 316 -11.52 6.55 14.77
N VAL A 317 -11.55 7.64 15.55
CA VAL A 317 -10.97 7.66 16.90
C VAL A 317 -11.72 6.69 17.82
N ASN A 318 -13.06 6.68 17.70
CA ASN A 318 -13.98 5.70 18.30
C ASN A 318 -13.58 5.30 19.73
N GLU A 319 -13.15 4.06 19.93
CA GLU A 319 -12.80 3.44 21.19
C GLU A 319 -11.68 4.18 21.94
N THR A 320 -10.74 4.79 21.21
CA THR A 320 -9.66 5.58 21.84
C THR A 320 -10.20 6.77 22.62
N ALA A 321 -11.32 7.32 22.18
CA ALA A 321 -11.99 8.42 22.87
C ALA A 321 -12.56 7.98 24.23
N ASP A 322 -13.00 6.73 24.36
CA ASP A 322 -13.47 6.16 25.65
C ASP A 322 -12.33 5.87 26.59
N ASP A 323 -11.28 5.20 26.08
CA ASP A 323 -10.11 4.83 26.87
C ASP A 323 -9.51 6.10 27.50
N ALA A 324 -9.40 7.17 26.71
CA ALA A 324 -8.97 8.49 27.17
C ALA A 324 -9.98 9.17 28.11
N PHE A 325 -11.29 9.02 27.87
CA PHE A 325 -12.31 9.62 28.74
C PHE A 325 -12.29 8.98 30.11
N LEU A 326 -12.23 7.66 30.20
CA LEU A 326 -12.14 6.93 31.47
C LEU A 326 -10.83 7.26 32.21
N ALA A 327 -9.70 7.34 31.49
CA ALA A 327 -8.43 7.76 32.06
C ALA A 327 -8.50 9.19 32.62
N PHE A 328 -9.15 10.12 31.91
CA PHE A 328 -9.40 11.49 32.37
C PHE A 328 -10.31 11.53 33.62
N LEU A 329 -11.32 10.66 33.71
CA LEU A 329 -12.20 10.60 34.88
C LEU A 329 -11.49 10.06 36.13
N ARG A 330 -10.66 9.02 35.98
CA ARG A 330 -9.99 8.34 37.10
C ARG A 330 -8.67 8.98 37.51
N GLY A 331 -7.97 9.60 36.56
CA GLY A 331 -6.55 9.92 36.68
C GLY A 331 -5.68 8.67 36.50
N THR A 332 -4.53 8.84 35.85
CA THR A 332 -3.45 7.84 35.76
C THR A 332 -2.24 8.36 36.53
N ASP A 333 -1.31 7.48 36.93
CA ASP A 333 -0.12 7.87 37.71
C ASP A 333 0.68 9.01 37.04
N ASP A 334 0.79 9.01 35.71
CA ASP A 334 1.50 10.04 34.92
C ASP A 334 0.67 11.31 34.62
N SER A 335 -0.65 11.32 34.87
CA SER A 335 -1.55 12.42 34.45
C SER A 335 -2.57 12.84 35.52
N SER A 336 -2.32 12.48 36.78
CA SER A 336 -3.22 12.74 37.92
C SER A 336 -3.57 14.21 38.12
N ASP A 337 -2.68 15.13 37.74
CA ASP A 337 -2.91 16.58 37.79
C ASP A 337 -3.95 17.08 36.77
N THR A 338 -4.22 16.29 35.72
CA THR A 338 -5.16 16.63 34.64
C THR A 338 -6.48 15.85 34.70
N ALA A 339 -6.66 14.99 35.70
CA ALA A 339 -7.93 14.28 35.90
C ALA A 339 -9.09 15.25 36.18
N LEU A 340 -10.33 14.88 35.86
CA LEU A 340 -11.51 15.74 36.04
C LEU A 340 -11.59 16.36 37.43
N ASP A 341 -11.41 15.54 38.46
CA ASP A 341 -11.47 16.01 39.86
C ASP A 341 -10.30 16.92 40.22
N SER A 342 -9.12 16.70 39.63
CA SER A 342 -7.96 17.58 39.83
C SER A 342 -8.12 18.91 39.09
N VAL A 343 -8.69 18.92 37.88
CA VAL A 343 -9.00 20.13 37.11
C VAL A 343 -10.04 20.98 37.86
N ILE A 344 -11.12 20.36 38.35
CA ILE A 344 -12.14 21.05 39.15
C ILE A 344 -11.53 21.60 40.44
N ARG A 345 -10.80 20.78 41.20
CA ARG A 345 -10.15 21.18 42.46
C ARG A 345 -9.16 22.33 42.23
N THR A 346 -8.29 22.21 41.23
CA THR A 346 -7.29 23.23 40.89
C THR A 346 -7.94 24.53 40.46
N GLY A 347 -9.01 24.47 39.67
CA GLY A 347 -9.76 25.65 39.25
C GLY A 347 -10.41 26.42 40.40
N TYR A 348 -10.83 25.71 41.46
CA TYR A 348 -11.43 26.30 42.66
C TYR A 348 -10.45 26.50 43.83
N THR A 349 -9.15 26.36 43.57
CA THR A 349 -8.06 26.64 44.52
C THR A 349 -7.28 27.87 44.06
N PRO A 350 -7.70 29.09 44.43
CA PRO A 350 -6.97 30.32 44.12
C PRO A 350 -5.61 30.38 44.82
N SER A 351 -4.70 31.16 44.25
CA SER A 351 -3.42 31.52 44.85
C SER A 351 -3.50 32.96 45.38
N VAL A 352 -3.01 33.18 46.59
CA VAL A 352 -2.97 34.50 47.22
C VAL A 352 -1.51 34.82 47.58
N THR A 353 -1.00 35.91 47.05
CA THR A 353 0.38 36.33 47.26
C THR A 353 0.40 37.75 47.81
N VAL A 354 1.10 37.97 48.92
CA VAL A 354 1.44 39.33 49.37
C VAL A 354 2.65 39.78 48.59
N VAL A 355 2.52 40.90 47.89
CA VAL A 355 3.57 41.54 47.11
C VAL A 355 3.90 42.89 47.73
N SER A 356 5.18 43.25 47.69
CA SER A 356 5.66 44.56 48.14
C SER A 356 6.56 45.19 47.09
N ASP A 357 6.41 46.51 46.92
CA ASP A 357 7.23 47.33 46.02
C ASP A 357 7.90 48.43 46.86
N VAL A 358 9.22 48.51 46.79
CA VAL A 358 10.04 49.43 47.60
C VAL A 358 10.57 50.52 46.69
N LEU A 359 10.28 51.77 47.04
CA LEU A 359 10.76 52.97 46.36
C LEU A 359 11.59 53.81 47.33
N ASP A 360 12.84 54.09 46.96
CA ASP A 360 13.71 54.94 47.77
C ASP A 360 13.21 56.39 47.71
N GLU A 361 12.80 56.94 48.86
CA GLU A 361 12.39 58.34 48.95
C GLU A 361 13.58 59.25 49.25
N ASN A 362 14.48 58.79 50.11
CA ASN A 362 15.67 59.53 50.49
C ASN A 362 16.69 58.62 51.20
N GLU A 363 17.83 58.37 50.56
CA GLU A 363 18.96 57.67 51.17
C GLU A 363 19.86 58.66 51.93
N GLY A 364 20.07 58.37 53.21
CA GLY A 364 21.04 59.06 54.03
C GLY A 364 22.46 58.65 53.62
N HIS A 365 23.39 59.59 53.68
CA HIS A 365 24.79 59.27 53.39
C HIS A 365 25.46 58.76 54.67
N ARG A 366 26.06 57.57 54.59
CA ARG A 366 26.84 57.01 55.69
C ARG A 366 28.02 57.95 56.03
N PRO A 367 28.13 58.46 57.27
CA PRO A 367 29.21 59.37 57.63
C PRO A 367 30.58 58.68 57.52
N ALA A 368 31.58 59.41 57.01
CA ALA A 368 32.95 58.93 56.91
C ALA A 368 33.52 58.60 58.30
N PRO A 369 34.48 57.66 58.41
CA PRO A 369 35.13 57.35 59.68
C PRO A 369 36.05 58.50 60.12
N GLU A 370 35.59 59.29 61.09
CA GLU A 370 36.37 60.35 61.73
C GLU A 370 37.04 59.82 63.01
N ALA A 371 38.38 59.92 63.06
CA ALA A 371 39.17 59.49 64.21
C ALA A 371 38.93 60.41 65.42
N PRO A 372 39.08 59.92 66.66
CA PRO A 372 38.93 60.75 67.86
C PRO A 372 39.96 61.88 67.90
N ASP A 373 39.54 63.09 68.29
CA ASP A 373 40.45 64.22 68.45
C ASP A 373 41.52 63.95 69.53
N SER A 374 42.77 63.79 69.09
CA SER A 374 43.98 63.89 69.92
C SER A 374 45.20 64.16 69.05
N SER A 375 45.97 65.22 69.33
CA SER A 375 47.17 65.60 68.57
C SER A 375 48.36 64.65 68.75
N ASP A 376 48.33 63.80 69.77
CA ASP A 376 49.53 63.11 70.27
C ASP A 376 49.57 61.60 69.97
N VAL A 377 48.53 61.04 69.33
CA VAL A 377 48.39 59.60 69.10
C VAL A 377 47.75 59.29 67.73
N SER A 378 48.35 58.39 66.95
CA SER A 378 47.76 57.87 65.72
C SER A 378 46.75 56.76 66.01
N TRP A 379 45.54 56.92 65.49
CA TRP A 379 44.42 55.97 65.64
C TRP A 379 44.23 55.17 64.36
N SER A 380 44.01 53.86 64.47
CA SER A 380 43.51 53.02 63.38
C SER A 380 42.12 52.46 63.73
N LEU A 381 41.24 52.36 62.73
CA LEU A 381 39.93 51.76 62.92
C LEU A 381 40.10 50.25 63.14
N ALA A 382 39.70 49.78 64.33
CA ALA A 382 39.88 48.39 64.73
C ALA A 382 38.61 47.56 64.52
N ALA A 383 37.44 48.14 64.76
CA ALA A 383 36.15 47.50 64.52
C ALA A 383 35.09 48.54 64.17
N GLU A 384 34.11 48.13 63.38
CA GLU A 384 32.96 48.92 63.04
C GLU A 384 31.72 48.04 63.21
N ASP A 385 30.75 48.53 63.97
CA ASP A 385 29.48 47.87 64.21
C ASP A 385 28.35 48.82 63.81
N VAL A 386 27.33 48.31 63.12
CA VAL A 386 26.18 49.11 62.68
C VAL A 386 24.93 48.53 63.30
N ASP A 387 24.33 49.30 64.20
CA ASP A 387 23.01 49.02 64.72
C ASP A 387 21.96 49.79 63.91
N SER A 388 20.78 49.20 63.69
CA SER A 388 19.73 49.80 62.87
C SER A 388 18.38 49.75 63.57
N ASP A 389 17.80 50.92 63.84
CA ASP A 389 16.42 51.06 64.34
C ASP A 389 15.47 51.32 63.17
N VAL A 390 14.39 50.54 63.09
CA VAL A 390 13.44 50.60 61.98
C VAL A 390 12.07 51.00 62.50
N SER A 391 11.53 52.07 61.93
CA SER A 391 10.18 52.57 62.22
C SER A 391 9.32 52.56 60.97
N VAL A 392 8.03 52.22 61.11
CA VAL A 392 7.08 52.11 59.99
C VAL A 392 5.88 52.99 60.27
N VAL A 393 5.55 53.86 59.32
CA VAL A 393 4.44 54.81 59.39
C VAL A 393 3.40 54.49 58.31
N ASP A 394 2.12 54.46 58.68
CA ASP A 394 1.02 54.31 57.73
C ASP A 394 0.84 55.59 56.91
N ARG A 395 0.86 55.47 55.57
CA ARG A 395 0.66 56.57 54.63
C ARG A 395 -0.67 56.46 53.87
N GLY A 396 -1.53 55.50 54.24
CA GLY A 396 -2.87 55.32 53.69
C GLY A 396 -2.95 54.28 52.57
N THR A 397 -3.89 54.50 51.65
CA THR A 397 -4.14 53.62 50.49
C THR A 397 -3.19 53.93 49.34
N ALA A 398 -2.98 52.96 48.45
CA ALA A 398 -2.26 53.16 47.19
C ALA A 398 -3.10 52.70 46.01
N ALA A 399 -2.74 53.15 44.82
CA ALA A 399 -3.28 52.59 43.58
C ALA A 399 -2.92 51.09 43.50
N PRO A 400 -3.85 50.21 43.09
CA PRO A 400 -3.57 48.79 42.95
C PRO A 400 -2.46 48.55 41.91
N PRO A 401 -1.60 47.54 42.11
CA PRO A 401 -0.61 47.17 41.11
C PRO A 401 -1.29 46.65 39.83
N SER A 402 -0.60 46.78 38.69
CA SER A 402 -0.99 46.09 37.46
C SER A 402 -0.87 44.59 37.67
N VAL A 403 -1.94 43.85 37.40
CA VAL A 403 -2.00 42.39 37.55
C VAL A 403 -2.34 41.73 36.22
N GLY A 404 -1.88 40.49 36.02
CA GLY A 404 -2.18 39.71 34.82
C GLY A 404 -3.62 39.22 34.73
N VAL A 405 -3.93 38.53 33.64
CA VAL A 405 -5.25 37.92 33.40
C VAL A 405 -5.59 36.93 34.52
N GLY A 406 -6.83 36.96 35.02
CA GLY A 406 -7.27 36.08 36.10
C GLY A 406 -6.70 36.43 37.48
N ALA A 407 -6.13 37.63 37.65
CA ALA A 407 -5.66 38.13 38.93
C ALA A 407 -6.35 39.45 39.29
N ARG A 408 -6.48 39.70 40.60
CA ARG A 408 -7.05 40.93 41.17
C ARG A 408 -6.28 41.33 42.42
N ALA A 409 -5.94 42.60 42.52
CA ALA A 409 -5.43 43.18 43.76
C ALA A 409 -6.61 43.54 44.67
N PHE A 410 -6.56 43.11 45.94
CA PHE A 410 -7.64 43.34 46.90
C PHE A 410 -7.36 44.53 47.81
N LYS A 411 -6.35 44.38 48.68
CA LYS A 411 -5.94 45.41 49.63
C LYS A 411 -4.60 45.97 49.18
N THR A 412 -4.57 47.28 48.90
CA THR A 412 -3.33 47.99 48.54
C THR A 412 -3.12 49.18 49.46
N THR A 413 -1.97 49.22 50.11
CA THR A 413 -1.65 50.22 51.13
C THR A 413 -0.21 50.68 51.00
N THR A 414 0.09 51.87 51.51
CA THR A 414 1.44 52.44 51.47
C THR A 414 1.95 52.64 52.88
N ARG A 415 3.21 52.27 53.10
CA ARG A 415 3.97 52.52 54.31
C ARG A 415 5.17 53.38 53.99
N GLN A 416 5.57 54.20 54.94
CA GLN A 416 6.90 54.78 54.93
C GLN A 416 7.75 54.04 55.97
N VAL A 417 8.86 53.50 55.53
CA VAL A 417 9.83 52.82 56.40
C VAL A 417 11.02 53.75 56.56
N VAL A 418 11.36 54.06 57.81
CA VAL A 418 12.49 54.91 58.15
C VAL A 418 13.49 54.05 58.91
N VAL A 419 14.67 53.86 58.33
CA VAL A 419 15.77 53.11 58.93
C VAL A 419 16.79 54.11 59.45
N ARG A 420 17.00 54.12 60.76
CA ARG A 420 18.03 54.93 61.42
C ARG A 420 19.20 54.04 61.74
N HIS A 421 20.32 54.29 61.08
CA HIS A 421 21.54 53.55 61.33
C HIS A 421 22.40 54.31 62.33
N THR A 422 22.95 53.57 63.30
CA THR A 422 23.94 54.05 64.26
C THR A 422 25.20 53.24 64.07
N VAL A 423 26.24 53.85 63.50
CA VAL A 423 27.55 53.21 63.37
C VAL A 423 28.41 53.54 64.58
N THR A 424 28.87 52.49 65.25
CA THR A 424 29.78 52.54 66.39
C THR A 424 31.15 52.05 65.94
N ARG A 425 32.14 52.93 65.97
CA ARG A 425 33.50 52.68 65.49
C ARG A 425 34.45 52.58 66.67
N THR A 426 35.13 51.45 66.80
CA THR A 426 36.18 51.26 67.80
C THR A 426 37.53 51.54 67.15
N TRP A 427 38.22 52.54 67.68
CA TRP A 427 39.55 52.96 67.27
C TRP A 427 40.58 52.41 68.24
N ARG A 428 41.74 52.02 67.72
CA ARG A 428 42.87 51.55 68.52
C ARG A 428 44.09 52.41 68.25
N ALA A 429 44.73 52.85 69.32
CA ALA A 429 45.98 53.58 69.26
C ALA A 429 47.19 52.63 69.29
N ALA A 430 48.35 53.12 68.83
CA ALA A 430 49.61 52.37 68.90
C ALA A 430 50.00 51.95 70.34
N ASN A 431 49.51 52.65 71.37
CA ASN A 431 49.71 52.34 72.79
C ASN A 431 48.70 51.32 73.37
N HIS A 432 47.95 50.62 72.51
CA HIS A 432 46.89 49.68 72.85
C HIS A 432 45.64 50.24 73.55
N SER A 433 45.49 51.57 73.71
CA SER A 433 44.24 52.17 74.16
C SER A 433 43.15 52.10 73.08
N SER A 434 41.89 51.98 73.49
CA SER A 434 40.74 51.98 72.58
C SER A 434 39.79 53.15 72.88
N ARG A 435 39.17 53.71 71.83
CA ARG A 435 38.12 54.73 71.91
C ARG A 435 37.00 54.39 70.95
N THR A 436 35.78 54.79 71.29
CA THR A 436 34.61 54.56 70.46
C THR A 436 34.04 55.88 69.98
N THR A 437 33.75 56.01 68.68
CA THR A 437 32.96 57.12 68.12
C THR A 437 31.65 56.59 67.55
N THR A 438 30.60 57.42 67.59
CA THR A 438 29.27 57.05 67.11
C THR A 438 28.78 58.09 66.11
N ALA A 439 28.22 57.65 64.98
CA ALA A 439 27.60 58.52 63.98
C ALA A 439 26.29 57.91 63.49
N GLN A 440 25.39 58.74 62.94
CA GLN A 440 24.06 58.31 62.51
C GLN A 440 23.72 58.78 61.10
N TRP A 441 22.97 57.96 60.34
CA TRP A 441 22.28 58.39 59.12
C TRP A 441 20.87 57.78 59.05
N THR A 442 20.04 58.29 58.13
CA THR A 442 18.64 57.87 58.02
C THR A 442 18.24 57.66 56.57
N ASP A 443 17.76 56.46 56.28
CA ASP A 443 17.18 56.09 55.00
C ASP A 443 15.65 56.08 55.10
N ARG A 444 14.98 56.60 54.07
CA ARG A 444 13.52 56.64 53.97
C ARG A 444 13.07 55.93 52.70
N TYR A 445 12.20 54.95 52.89
CA TYR A 445 11.62 54.13 51.83
C TYR A 445 10.11 54.28 51.83
N ARG A 446 9.51 54.32 50.64
CA ARG A 446 8.08 54.15 50.44
C ARG A 446 7.82 52.71 50.02
N VAL A 447 7.12 51.96 50.85
CA VAL A 447 6.79 50.57 50.58
C VAL A 447 5.30 50.45 50.29
N ARG A 448 4.96 50.04 49.08
CA ARG A 448 3.59 49.66 48.73
C ARG A 448 3.41 48.19 49.03
N VAL A 449 2.38 47.83 49.78
CA VAL A 449 2.02 46.46 50.09
C VAL A 449 0.67 46.17 49.45
N ALA A 450 0.61 45.12 48.64
CA ALA A 450 -0.63 44.65 48.05
C ALA A 450 -0.80 43.14 48.28
N VAL A 451 -2.06 42.70 48.32
CA VAL A 451 -2.38 41.27 48.26
C VAL A 451 -3.06 40.98 46.94
N VAL A 452 -2.44 40.12 46.14
CA VAL A 452 -2.92 39.72 44.82
C VAL A 452 -3.48 38.31 44.92
N GLY A 453 -4.77 38.16 44.60
CA GLY A 453 -5.35 36.85 44.35
C GLY A 453 -5.29 36.54 42.87
N SER A 454 -4.86 35.34 42.51
CA SER A 454 -4.77 34.86 41.13
C SER A 454 -5.36 33.46 40.99
N LEU A 455 -5.95 33.21 39.81
CA LEU A 455 -6.34 31.86 39.42
C LEU A 455 -5.10 31.01 39.14
N ARG A 456 -5.16 29.71 39.49
CA ARG A 456 -4.12 28.76 39.09
C ARG A 456 -4.20 28.46 37.59
N SER A 457 -3.05 28.16 36.99
CA SER A 457 -2.98 27.70 35.60
C SER A 457 -3.77 26.39 35.44
N LEU A 458 -4.47 26.29 34.32
CA LEU A 458 -5.26 25.13 33.91
C LEU A 458 -4.97 24.84 32.43
N PRO A 459 -5.20 23.61 31.94
CA PRO A 459 -5.11 23.31 30.52
C PRO A 459 -6.00 24.22 29.68
N GLY A 460 -5.51 24.64 28.51
CA GLY A 460 -6.24 25.53 27.59
C GLY A 460 -5.71 26.97 27.58
N PRO A 461 -6.37 27.86 26.82
CA PRO A 461 -5.90 29.24 26.65
C PRO A 461 -6.20 30.12 27.87
N ASP A 462 -5.22 30.92 28.28
CA ASP A 462 -5.38 31.93 29.32
C ASP A 462 -6.15 33.14 28.79
N ARG A 463 -7.40 33.29 29.24
CA ARG A 463 -8.34 34.35 28.83
C ARG A 463 -9.01 34.99 30.04
N ALA A 464 -9.59 36.17 29.83
CA ALA A 464 -10.31 36.90 30.88
C ALA A 464 -11.46 36.06 31.44
N VAL A 465 -11.75 36.25 32.73
CA VAL A 465 -12.83 35.57 33.44
C VAL A 465 -13.73 36.65 34.04
N GLU A 466 -15.01 36.62 33.70
CA GLU A 466 -15.99 37.60 34.17
C GLU A 466 -17.28 36.87 34.59
N PRO A 467 -17.76 37.05 35.83
CA PRO A 467 -17.16 37.80 36.93
C PRO A 467 -15.94 37.08 37.55
N LEU A 468 -15.00 37.83 38.15
CA LEU A 468 -13.81 37.31 38.83
C LEU A 468 -13.88 37.54 40.34
N PHE A 469 -13.76 36.47 41.14
CA PHE A 469 -13.82 36.51 42.61
C PHE A 469 -15.11 37.11 43.19
N GLU A 470 -16.23 36.91 42.49
CA GLU A 470 -17.57 37.40 42.83
C GLU A 470 -18.59 36.35 42.41
N ARG A 471 -19.68 36.16 43.17
CA ARG A 471 -20.75 35.20 42.80
C ARG A 471 -21.31 35.48 41.41
N GLY A 472 -21.67 34.42 40.69
CA GLY A 472 -22.19 34.52 39.33
C GLY A 472 -21.59 33.46 38.42
N GLY A 473 -21.40 33.82 37.14
CA GLY A 473 -20.90 32.92 36.10
C GLY A 473 -21.97 31.97 35.54
N ALA A 474 -21.54 31.03 34.72
CA ALA A 474 -22.40 30.09 33.98
C ALA A 474 -23.36 29.26 34.86
N LEU A 475 -23.02 29.05 36.14
CA LEU A 475 -23.85 28.31 37.11
C LEU A 475 -24.49 29.20 38.19
N SER A 476 -24.34 30.52 38.09
CA SER A 476 -24.94 31.50 39.02
C SER A 476 -24.70 31.17 40.51
N GLY A 477 -23.48 30.73 40.86
CA GLY A 477 -23.14 30.15 42.16
C GLY A 477 -21.88 30.75 42.82
N PRO A 478 -21.30 30.05 43.83
CA PRO A 478 -20.00 30.41 44.37
C PRO A 478 -18.94 30.45 43.27
N ASN A 479 -18.20 31.55 43.19
CA ASN A 479 -17.20 31.80 42.16
C ASN A 479 -15.98 32.49 42.79
N LEU A 480 -15.33 31.76 43.72
CA LEU A 480 -14.16 32.21 44.45
C LEU A 480 -14.35 33.54 45.22
N GLU A 481 -15.57 33.86 45.65
CA GLU A 481 -15.88 35.12 46.36
C GLU A 481 -15.12 35.27 47.69
N SER A 482 -14.73 34.14 48.29
CA SER A 482 -13.99 34.08 49.55
C SER A 482 -12.54 34.54 49.43
N VAL A 483 -12.00 34.75 48.22
CA VAL A 483 -10.61 35.20 48.01
C VAL A 483 -10.35 36.55 48.67
N ALA A 484 -11.33 37.45 48.68
CA ALA A 484 -11.19 38.74 49.38
C ALA A 484 -10.98 38.59 50.90
N ARG A 485 -11.53 37.52 51.49
CA ARG A 485 -11.30 37.17 52.90
C ARG A 485 -9.96 36.48 53.09
N LEU A 486 -9.65 35.48 52.26
CA LEU A 486 -8.35 34.79 52.26
C LEU A 486 -7.17 35.78 52.13
N ALA A 487 -7.31 36.79 51.27
CA ALA A 487 -6.32 37.86 51.11
C ALA A 487 -6.09 38.68 52.39
N ARG A 488 -7.15 38.92 53.18
CA ARG A 488 -7.04 39.63 54.46
C ARG A 488 -6.39 38.75 55.52
N ASP A 489 -6.80 37.48 55.57
CA ASP A 489 -6.30 36.51 56.55
C ASP A 489 -4.81 36.23 56.31
N GLU A 490 -4.40 36.10 55.05
CA GLU A 490 -2.99 35.89 54.68
C GLU A 490 -2.10 37.09 55.07
N LEU A 491 -2.56 38.32 54.80
CA LEU A 491 -1.81 39.51 55.23
C LEU A 491 -1.73 39.60 56.76
N ALA A 492 -2.77 39.19 57.48
CA ALA A 492 -2.77 39.16 58.94
C ALA A 492 -1.83 38.08 59.49
N ALA A 493 -1.80 36.88 58.88
CA ALA A 493 -0.90 35.79 59.24
C ALA A 493 0.57 36.20 59.14
N ARG A 494 0.91 37.09 58.20
CA ARG A 494 2.25 37.68 58.03
C ARG A 494 2.54 38.88 58.96
N GLY A 495 1.74 39.09 59.99
CA GLY A 495 1.91 40.19 60.95
C GLY A 495 1.42 41.56 60.42
N GLY A 496 0.64 41.58 59.35
CA GLY A 496 0.05 42.79 58.77
C GLY A 496 1.00 43.62 57.89
N ALA A 497 0.46 44.68 57.29
CA ALA A 497 1.19 45.51 56.32
C ALA A 497 2.45 46.20 56.90
N ASN A 498 2.48 46.49 58.20
CA ASN A 498 3.65 47.11 58.83
C ASN A 498 4.83 46.14 58.91
N THR A 499 4.55 44.87 59.24
CA THR A 499 5.58 43.81 59.33
C THR A 499 6.11 43.49 57.95
N VAL A 500 5.23 43.34 56.96
CA VAL A 500 5.62 43.13 55.55
C VAL A 500 6.47 44.30 55.03
N ALA A 501 6.07 45.55 55.30
CA ALA A 501 6.85 46.71 54.85
C ALA A 501 8.22 46.81 55.52
N ARG A 502 8.31 46.48 56.83
CA ARG A 502 9.59 46.39 57.53
C ARG A 502 10.49 45.34 56.87
N GLN A 503 9.97 44.13 56.68
CA GLN A 503 10.72 42.99 56.11
C GLN A 503 11.19 43.27 54.68
N ALA A 504 10.38 43.94 53.86
CA ALA A 504 10.77 44.32 52.49
C ALA A 504 12.00 45.23 52.40
N VAL A 505 12.29 46.01 53.45
CA VAL A 505 13.47 46.89 53.52
C VAL A 505 14.63 46.22 54.24
N THR A 506 14.35 45.36 55.23
CA THR A 506 15.38 44.80 56.13
C THR A 506 15.79 43.36 55.81
N GLY A 507 15.15 42.67 54.86
CA GLY A 507 15.41 41.26 54.52
C GLY A 507 14.81 40.82 53.17
N SER A 508 14.94 39.53 52.82
CA SER A 508 14.34 38.96 51.60
C SER A 508 12.84 38.75 51.79
N ALA A 509 12.02 39.56 51.12
CA ALA A 509 10.55 39.48 51.16
C ALA A 509 9.97 38.52 50.11
N ASP A 510 10.58 37.35 49.95
CA ASP A 510 10.00 36.26 49.16
C ASP A 510 9.07 35.45 50.05
N TYR A 511 7.79 35.46 49.70
CA TYR A 511 6.80 34.71 50.43
C TYR A 511 6.09 33.73 49.51
N ASP A 512 5.98 32.49 49.97
CA ASP A 512 5.22 31.48 49.26
C ASP A 512 3.74 31.90 49.09
N PRO A 513 3.11 31.57 47.96
CA PRO A 513 1.70 31.81 47.75
C PRO A 513 0.86 30.94 48.69
N ALA A 514 -0.11 31.55 49.38
CA ALA A 514 -1.13 30.82 50.11
C ALA A 514 -2.17 30.25 49.15
N ARG A 515 -2.57 29.00 49.38
CA ARG A 515 -3.56 28.28 48.56
C ARG A 515 -4.60 27.69 49.48
N ALA A 516 -5.86 27.94 49.19
CA ALA A 516 -6.98 27.40 49.95
C ALA A 516 -8.10 26.99 48.98
N GLU A 517 -8.62 25.78 49.15
CA GLU A 517 -9.82 25.35 48.43
C GLU A 517 -11.02 26.15 48.92
N THR A 518 -11.94 26.47 48.01
CA THR A 518 -13.10 27.31 48.27
C THR A 518 -14.39 26.64 47.80
N ASP A 519 -15.53 27.18 48.24
CA ASP A 519 -16.84 26.66 47.85
C ASP A 519 -17.04 26.68 46.33
N ARG A 520 -17.60 25.59 45.81
CA ARG A 520 -17.94 25.38 44.39
C ARG A 520 -19.43 25.10 44.22
N PRO A 521 -20.04 25.40 43.05
CA PRO A 521 -21.43 25.04 42.78
C PRO A 521 -21.64 23.52 42.87
N SER A 522 -22.72 23.06 43.51
CA SER A 522 -23.02 21.63 43.65
C SER A 522 -23.24 20.94 42.29
N ALA A 523 -23.81 21.65 41.31
CA ALA A 523 -24.03 21.17 39.95
C ALA A 523 -22.77 21.15 39.06
N LEU A 524 -21.64 21.71 39.52
CA LEU A 524 -20.44 21.90 38.69
C LEU A 524 -19.92 20.58 38.10
N ARG A 525 -19.84 19.52 38.92
CA ARG A 525 -19.29 18.23 38.47
C ARG A 525 -20.15 17.62 37.37
N ALA A 526 -21.47 17.55 37.58
CA ALA A 526 -22.40 17.00 36.61
C ALA A 526 -22.43 17.82 35.31
N TRP A 527 -22.38 19.16 35.42
CA TRP A 527 -22.36 20.06 34.27
C TRP A 527 -21.08 19.92 33.42
N VAL A 528 -19.91 19.89 34.05
CA VAL A 528 -18.63 19.69 33.35
C VAL A 528 -18.57 18.28 32.74
N TYR A 529 -19.03 17.26 33.46
CA TYR A 529 -19.09 15.89 32.94
C TYR A 529 -19.93 15.81 31.66
N ALA A 530 -21.15 16.37 31.68
CA ALA A 530 -22.04 16.34 30.52
C ALA A 530 -21.44 17.05 29.30
N ASP A 531 -20.75 18.19 29.50
CA ASP A 531 -20.06 18.89 28.42
C ASP A 531 -18.93 18.06 27.79
N VAL A 532 -18.09 17.43 28.62
CA VAL A 532 -16.98 16.60 28.14
C VAL A 532 -17.49 15.28 27.54
N ALA A 533 -18.57 14.70 28.06
CA ALA A 533 -19.22 13.54 27.46
C ALA A 533 -19.78 13.87 26.06
N ALA A 534 -20.39 15.04 25.88
CA ALA A 534 -20.80 15.50 24.55
C ALA A 534 -19.60 15.76 23.61
N LEU A 535 -18.46 16.23 24.15
CA LEU A 535 -17.22 16.34 23.40
C LEU A 535 -16.65 14.97 23.01
N ARG A 536 -16.69 13.97 23.90
CA ARG A 536 -16.30 12.59 23.62
C ARG A 536 -17.01 12.05 22.39
N GLU A 537 -18.33 12.25 22.28
CA GLU A 537 -19.09 11.80 21.10
C GLU A 537 -18.66 12.51 19.80
N ARG A 538 -18.33 13.81 19.86
CA ARG A 538 -17.77 14.51 18.69
C ARG A 538 -16.40 13.96 18.30
N VAL A 539 -15.53 13.70 19.28
CA VAL A 539 -14.18 13.16 19.07
C VAL A 539 -14.23 11.73 18.53
N ARG A 540 -15.12 10.87 19.06
CA ARG A 540 -15.39 9.51 18.55
C ARG A 540 -15.64 9.49 17.06
N ASN A 541 -16.45 10.43 16.57
CA ASN A 541 -16.87 10.54 15.18
C ASN A 541 -15.82 11.18 14.25
N VAL A 542 -14.64 11.54 14.74
CA VAL A 542 -13.53 11.96 13.88
C VAL A 542 -12.94 10.73 13.21
N SER A 543 -12.91 10.73 11.88
CA SER A 543 -12.36 9.62 11.09
C SER A 543 -11.43 10.09 9.98
N VAL A 544 -10.54 9.22 9.55
CA VAL A 544 -9.63 9.42 8.41
C VAL A 544 -9.76 8.26 7.43
N ASP A 545 -9.58 8.55 6.15
CA ASP A 545 -9.54 7.52 5.11
C ASP A 545 -8.10 7.10 4.84
N VAL A 546 -7.85 5.79 4.92
CA VAL A 546 -6.54 5.19 4.70
C VAL A 546 -6.63 4.18 3.57
N ALA A 547 -5.63 4.14 2.70
CA ALA A 547 -5.59 3.12 1.65
C ALA A 547 -5.46 1.73 2.30
N ALA A 548 -6.41 0.83 2.03
CA ALA A 548 -6.43 -0.52 2.60
C ALA A 548 -5.11 -1.28 2.36
N GLN A 549 -4.46 -0.98 1.25
CA GLN A 549 -3.16 -1.51 0.86
C GLN A 549 -2.02 -1.02 1.75
N GLU A 550 -1.96 0.28 2.07
CA GLU A 550 -0.90 0.81 2.95
C GLU A 550 -1.02 0.23 4.35
N THR A 551 -2.26 0.02 4.82
CA THR A 551 -2.52 -0.73 6.05
C THR A 551 -2.04 -2.17 5.91
N ALA A 552 -2.40 -2.86 4.82
CA ALA A 552 -2.06 -4.27 4.59
C ALA A 552 -0.56 -4.57 4.48
N THR A 553 0.24 -3.62 3.98
CA THR A 553 1.70 -3.77 3.85
C THR A 553 2.48 -3.17 5.02
N GLY A 554 1.81 -2.77 6.11
CA GLY A 554 2.45 -2.14 7.26
C GLY A 554 3.09 -0.79 6.96
N HIS A 555 2.56 -0.03 6.00
CA HIS A 555 3.06 1.31 5.65
C HIS A 555 2.18 2.43 6.22
N ALA A 556 0.91 2.16 6.53
CA ALA A 556 0.02 3.13 7.15
C ALA A 556 0.21 3.15 8.68
N ASN A 557 0.29 4.36 9.23
CA ASN A 557 0.17 4.59 10.67
C ASN A 557 -1.09 5.42 10.95
N THR A 558 -2.23 4.76 11.01
CA THR A 558 -3.53 5.44 11.13
C THR A 558 -3.67 6.22 12.43
N ALA A 559 -3.08 5.74 13.52
CA ALA A 559 -3.11 6.43 14.81
C ALA A 559 -2.37 7.78 14.73
N ALA A 560 -1.22 7.84 14.03
CA ALA A 560 -0.52 9.10 13.78
C ALA A 560 -1.35 10.07 12.93
N THR A 561 -2.03 9.57 11.88
CA THR A 561 -2.91 10.39 11.04
C THR A 561 -4.11 10.93 11.82
N LEU A 562 -4.73 10.13 12.69
CA LEU A 562 -5.81 10.56 13.57
C LEU A 562 -5.34 11.60 14.59
N ALA A 563 -4.15 11.41 15.18
CA ALA A 563 -3.56 12.37 16.11
C ALA A 563 -3.30 13.72 15.42
N ALA A 564 -2.77 13.72 14.18
CA ALA A 564 -2.60 14.93 13.39
C ALA A 564 -3.94 15.62 13.10
N ALA A 565 -4.95 14.87 12.65
CA ALA A 565 -6.28 15.41 12.38
C ALA A 565 -6.94 16.05 13.63
N LEU A 566 -6.74 15.46 14.81
CA LEU A 566 -7.23 16.04 16.07
C LEU A 566 -6.43 17.27 16.52
N ARG A 567 -5.10 17.30 16.31
CA ARG A 567 -4.28 18.49 16.59
C ARG A 567 -4.71 19.68 15.74
N ASP A 568 -4.98 19.46 14.45
CA ASP A 568 -5.45 20.50 13.54
C ASP A 568 -6.81 21.07 13.96
N ARG A 569 -7.69 20.23 14.50
CA ARG A 569 -9.03 20.61 14.99
C ARG A 569 -9.06 20.98 16.48
N ARG A 570 -7.92 21.01 17.18
CA ARG A 570 -7.89 21.16 18.65
C ARG A 570 -8.56 22.47 19.10
N ALA A 571 -8.30 23.58 18.41
CA ALA A 571 -8.90 24.87 18.76
C ALA A 571 -10.44 24.88 18.61
N GLU A 572 -10.95 24.26 17.55
CA GLU A 572 -12.39 24.07 17.28
C GLU A 572 -13.04 23.17 18.34
N LEU A 573 -12.37 22.07 18.71
CA LEU A 573 -12.90 21.10 19.67
C LEU A 573 -12.87 21.62 21.11
N VAL A 574 -11.82 22.34 21.51
CA VAL A 574 -11.75 23.03 22.82
C VAL A 574 -12.85 24.09 22.91
N ASP A 575 -13.09 24.83 21.82
CA ASP A 575 -14.15 25.86 21.72
C ASP A 575 -14.10 26.87 22.88
N ALA A 576 -12.92 27.43 23.13
CA ALA A 576 -12.74 28.40 24.20
C ALA A 576 -13.42 29.74 23.83
N PRO A 577 -14.25 30.33 24.70
CA PRO A 577 -14.84 31.66 24.48
C PRO A 577 -13.79 32.77 24.68
N ALA A 578 -13.99 33.94 24.08
CA ALA A 578 -13.05 35.06 24.20
C ALA A 578 -12.89 35.55 25.66
N THR A 579 -13.94 35.38 26.47
CA THR A 579 -13.98 35.64 27.91
C THR A 579 -14.80 34.52 28.55
N TYR A 580 -14.29 33.94 29.63
CA TYR A 580 -14.97 32.88 30.37
C TYR A 580 -16.07 33.46 31.25
N ASP A 581 -17.24 32.82 31.24
CA ASP A 581 -18.38 33.17 32.11
C ASP A 581 -18.19 32.60 33.52
N GLY A 582 -17.32 33.25 34.29
CA GLY A 582 -16.86 32.83 35.61
C GLY A 582 -15.90 31.62 35.61
N VAL A 583 -15.49 31.20 36.81
CA VAL A 583 -14.55 30.09 37.02
C VAL A 583 -15.15 28.75 36.62
N ALA A 584 -16.48 28.58 36.75
CA ALA A 584 -17.17 27.37 36.29
C ALA A 584 -16.92 27.11 34.79
N ASP A 585 -17.12 28.12 33.93
CA ASP A 585 -16.92 28.00 32.49
C ASP A 585 -15.44 27.80 32.13
N ARG A 586 -14.52 28.48 32.83
CA ARG A 586 -13.07 28.24 32.71
C ARG A 586 -12.70 26.78 33.02
N VAL A 587 -13.26 26.21 34.08
CA VAL A 587 -13.04 24.81 34.46
C VAL A 587 -13.63 23.85 33.43
N ARG A 588 -14.82 24.14 32.87
CA ARG A 588 -15.42 23.37 31.77
C ARG A 588 -14.50 23.33 30.56
N VAL A 589 -14.00 24.48 30.10
CA VAL A 589 -13.09 24.54 28.95
C VAL A 589 -11.74 23.89 29.24
N ALA A 590 -11.23 24.02 30.47
CA ALA A 590 -10.03 23.32 30.89
C ALA A 590 -10.20 21.78 30.89
N ALA A 591 -11.36 21.30 31.32
CA ALA A 591 -11.70 19.87 31.29
C ALA A 591 -11.76 19.35 29.83
N ARG A 592 -12.33 20.13 28.90
CA ARG A 592 -12.29 19.81 27.45
C ARG A 592 -10.87 19.69 26.93
N ALA A 593 -10.00 20.65 27.26
CA ALA A 593 -8.60 20.65 26.84
C ALA A 593 -7.85 19.45 27.42
N ALA A 594 -7.98 19.18 28.72
CA ALA A 594 -7.36 18.04 29.40
C ALA A 594 -7.80 16.68 28.80
N TYR A 595 -9.10 16.53 28.50
CA TYR A 595 -9.61 15.35 27.83
C TYR A 595 -8.99 15.17 26.43
N LEU A 596 -8.95 16.22 25.61
CA LEU A 596 -8.34 16.14 24.27
C LEU A 596 -6.84 15.83 24.32
N ASP A 597 -6.12 16.40 25.29
CA ASP A 597 -4.70 16.10 25.48
C ASP A 597 -4.51 14.63 25.88
N THR A 598 -5.43 14.05 26.66
CA THR A 598 -5.45 12.62 26.99
C THR A 598 -5.72 11.76 25.74
N VAL A 599 -6.65 12.16 24.87
CA VAL A 599 -6.92 11.44 23.60
C VAL A 599 -5.68 11.47 22.69
N LEU A 600 -5.03 12.62 22.56
CA LEU A 600 -3.82 12.78 21.76
C LEU A 600 -2.69 11.90 22.29
N ALA A 601 -2.46 11.88 23.61
CA ALA A 601 -1.46 11.03 24.24
C ALA A 601 -1.70 9.54 23.93
N ARG A 602 -2.95 9.07 24.01
CA ARG A 602 -3.32 7.69 23.66
C ARG A 602 -3.12 7.35 22.18
N LEU A 603 -3.41 8.30 21.29
CA LEU A 603 -3.16 8.10 19.85
C LEU A 603 -1.66 8.10 19.53
N ASP A 604 -0.86 8.91 20.20
CA ASP A 604 0.59 8.93 20.04
C ASP A 604 1.25 7.64 20.54
N GLU A 605 0.81 7.14 21.70
CA GLU A 605 1.21 5.83 22.24
C GLU A 605 0.88 4.71 21.23
N ARG A 606 -0.37 4.66 20.74
CA ARG A 606 -0.79 3.72 19.70
C ARG A 606 -0.01 3.88 18.40
N ALA A 607 0.35 5.09 18.01
CA ALA A 607 1.15 5.35 16.81
C ALA A 607 2.57 4.80 16.93
N ALA A 608 3.21 4.93 18.10
CA ALA A 608 4.51 4.35 18.36
C ALA A 608 4.47 2.81 18.32
N GLU A 609 3.43 2.20 18.94
CA GLU A 609 3.24 0.75 18.89
C GLU A 609 2.92 0.21 17.48
N ALA A 610 2.19 0.99 16.67
CA ALA A 610 1.89 0.65 15.29
C ALA A 610 3.16 0.60 14.44
N ALA A 611 4.08 1.55 14.63
CA ALA A 611 5.36 1.57 13.91
C ALA A 611 6.17 0.30 14.14
N GLY A 612 6.41 -0.09 15.41
CA GLY A 612 7.19 -1.29 15.72
C GLY A 612 6.55 -2.62 15.28
N ARG A 613 5.24 -2.65 15.00
CA ARG A 613 4.54 -3.82 14.44
C ARG A 613 4.53 -3.83 12.93
N ASN A 614 4.38 -2.66 12.33
CA ASN A 614 4.54 -2.48 10.90
C ASN A 614 5.92 -2.97 10.44
N ASP A 615 6.97 -2.69 11.21
CA ASP A 615 8.32 -3.19 10.97
C ASP A 615 8.36 -4.73 11.01
N ARG A 616 7.80 -5.36 12.06
CA ARG A 616 7.70 -6.82 12.17
C ARG A 616 6.90 -7.47 11.05
N LEU A 617 5.81 -6.84 10.62
CA LEU A 617 5.00 -7.31 9.48
C LEU A 617 5.83 -7.25 8.18
N GLN A 618 6.57 -6.16 7.96
CA GLN A 618 7.44 -6.02 6.80
C GLN A 618 8.56 -7.08 6.80
N ASP A 619 9.15 -7.37 7.96
CA ASP A 619 10.15 -8.44 8.13
C ASP A 619 9.56 -9.83 7.85
N ALA A 620 8.36 -10.11 8.36
CA ALA A 620 7.65 -11.36 8.10
C ALA A 620 7.26 -11.55 6.62
N LEU A 621 6.91 -10.46 5.93
CA LEU A 621 6.69 -10.48 4.48
C LEU A 621 8.01 -10.73 3.73
N ALA A 622 9.10 -10.07 4.14
CA ALA A 622 10.41 -10.21 3.53
C ALA A 622 10.95 -11.64 3.64
N SER A 623 10.76 -12.31 4.80
CA SER A 623 11.17 -13.71 5.01
C SER A 623 10.47 -14.71 4.06
N ARG A 624 9.32 -14.33 3.49
CA ARG A 624 8.57 -15.11 2.49
C ARG A 624 8.82 -14.67 1.04
N GLY A 625 9.84 -13.84 0.83
CA GLY A 625 10.20 -13.31 -0.48
C GLY A 625 9.24 -12.24 -0.99
N VAL A 626 8.41 -11.66 -0.10
CA VAL A 626 7.53 -10.53 -0.42
C VAL A 626 8.21 -9.24 0.02
N ASN A 627 8.76 -8.49 -0.92
CA ASN A 627 9.25 -7.14 -0.63
C ASN A 627 8.05 -6.19 -0.52
N ALA A 628 7.76 -5.71 0.70
CA ALA A 628 6.60 -4.87 1.00
C ALA A 628 6.63 -3.53 0.25
N THR A 629 7.78 -2.86 0.18
CA THR A 629 7.97 -1.59 -0.55
C THR A 629 7.78 -1.78 -2.06
N ALA A 630 8.40 -2.81 -2.64
CA ALA A 630 8.22 -3.13 -4.05
C ALA A 630 6.76 -3.53 -4.34
N THR A 631 6.08 -4.20 -3.42
CA THR A 631 4.65 -4.52 -3.54
C THR A 631 3.79 -3.27 -3.49
N ARG A 632 4.08 -2.33 -2.59
CA ARG A 632 3.45 -1.02 -2.57
C ARG A 632 3.64 -0.31 -3.91
N ASP A 633 4.86 -0.20 -4.40
CA ASP A 633 5.15 0.51 -5.65
C ASP A 633 4.51 -0.16 -6.88
N ARG A 634 4.45 -1.51 -6.92
CA ARG A 634 3.71 -2.27 -7.94
C ARG A 634 2.26 -1.84 -8.01
N LEU A 635 1.63 -1.68 -6.86
CA LEU A 635 0.20 -1.40 -6.73
C LEU A 635 -0.13 0.10 -6.83
N SER A 636 0.79 0.98 -6.39
CA SER A 636 0.67 2.44 -6.46
C SER A 636 1.00 3.02 -7.84
N SER A 637 1.59 2.22 -8.75
CA SER A 637 1.93 2.64 -10.10
C SER A 637 0.67 2.97 -10.92
N ARG A 638 0.35 4.27 -11.00
CA ARG A 638 -0.74 4.79 -11.84
C ARG A 638 -0.68 4.16 -13.23
N THR A 639 -1.84 3.73 -13.71
CA THR A 639 -2.01 3.18 -15.05
C THR A 639 -1.97 4.33 -16.05
N THR A 640 -0.80 4.91 -16.28
CA THR A 640 -0.59 5.62 -17.54
C THR A 640 -0.66 4.56 -18.63
N ALA A 641 -1.84 4.41 -19.21
CA ALA A 641 -1.98 3.71 -20.47
C ALA A 641 -0.99 4.38 -21.40
N ASP A 642 0.06 3.66 -21.75
CA ASP A 642 0.99 4.09 -22.77
C ASP A 642 0.21 4.02 -24.09
N THR A 643 -0.59 5.05 -24.36
CA THR A 643 -1.10 5.39 -25.67
C THR A 643 0.08 5.88 -26.49
N ARG A 644 1.10 5.04 -26.67
CA ARG A 644 1.82 5.05 -27.92
C ARG A 644 0.81 4.57 -28.94
N GLU A 645 0.27 5.52 -29.69
CA GLU A 645 -0.40 5.24 -30.95
C GLU A 645 0.46 4.24 -31.71
N LEU A 646 0.03 2.98 -31.69
CA LEU A 646 0.46 2.02 -32.68
C LEU A 646 -0.04 2.62 -33.98
N SER A 647 0.87 3.31 -34.69
CA SER A 647 0.64 3.82 -36.03
C SER A 647 -0.12 2.73 -36.79
N ASN A 648 -1.31 3.09 -37.30
CA ASN A 648 -2.24 2.25 -38.04
C ASN A 648 -1.55 1.65 -39.27
N SER A 649 -0.65 0.69 -39.06
CA SER A 649 0.03 -0.06 -40.10
C SER A 649 -0.83 -1.29 -40.35
N SER A 650 -1.67 -1.19 -41.38
CA SER A 650 -2.65 -2.17 -41.82
C SER A 650 -2.06 -3.49 -42.35
N ALA A 651 -0.79 -3.82 -42.07
CA ALA A 651 -0.32 -5.18 -42.24
C ALA A 651 -0.90 -6.03 -41.11
N ALA A 652 -1.93 -6.82 -41.40
CA ALA A 652 -2.58 -7.67 -40.42
C ALA A 652 -1.65 -8.81 -39.95
N PHE A 653 -0.88 -8.58 -38.88
CA PHE A 653 -0.26 -9.67 -38.12
C PHE A 653 -1.35 -10.33 -37.28
N VAL A 654 -1.66 -11.58 -37.58
CA VAL A 654 -2.70 -12.35 -36.89
C VAL A 654 -1.99 -13.42 -36.06
N PRO A 655 -1.93 -13.26 -34.71
CA PRO A 655 -1.45 -14.32 -33.84
C PRO A 655 -2.50 -15.43 -33.74
N ASP A 656 -2.01 -16.65 -33.60
CA ASP A 656 -2.79 -17.87 -33.45
C ASP A 656 -2.02 -18.84 -32.54
N GLY A 657 -2.54 -19.03 -31.33
CA GLY A 657 -1.91 -19.87 -30.31
C GLY A 657 -2.64 -21.19 -30.19
N ASP A 658 -1.89 -22.28 -30.01
CA ASP A 658 -2.45 -23.61 -29.85
C ASP A 658 -1.90 -24.30 -28.58
N PRO A 659 -2.75 -24.60 -27.57
CA PRO A 659 -4.18 -24.28 -27.51
C PRO A 659 -4.43 -22.77 -27.39
N ALA A 660 -5.54 -22.31 -27.97
CA ALA A 660 -5.89 -20.88 -27.97
C ALA A 660 -6.15 -20.33 -26.56
N TYR A 661 -6.64 -21.18 -25.65
CA TYR A 661 -6.83 -20.85 -24.25
C TYR A 661 -5.98 -21.78 -23.37
N LEU A 662 -5.12 -21.19 -22.53
CA LEU A 662 -4.21 -21.92 -21.66
C LEU A 662 -4.98 -22.39 -20.41
N SER A 663 -5.55 -23.58 -20.47
CA SER A 663 -6.27 -24.24 -19.36
C SER A 663 -5.33 -24.80 -18.29
N LEU A 664 -5.78 -24.82 -17.03
CA LEU A 664 -5.13 -25.56 -15.94
C LEU A 664 -5.34 -27.08 -16.04
N SER A 665 -6.30 -27.51 -16.86
CA SER A 665 -6.56 -28.92 -17.16
C SER A 665 -5.84 -29.37 -18.42
N GLY A 666 -5.55 -30.68 -18.51
CA GLY A 666 -5.07 -31.29 -19.75
C GLY A 666 -6.04 -31.11 -20.91
N VAL A 667 -5.48 -30.92 -22.10
CA VAL A 667 -6.18 -30.83 -23.39
C VAL A 667 -5.70 -31.98 -24.28
N ASP A 668 -6.64 -32.66 -24.93
CA ASP A 668 -6.36 -33.78 -25.83
C ASP A 668 -5.47 -33.32 -27.01
N GLY A 669 -4.41 -34.08 -27.30
CA GLY A 669 -3.45 -33.80 -28.37
C GLY A 669 -4.10 -33.69 -29.74
N ARG A 670 -5.21 -34.39 -30.00
CA ARG A 670 -5.97 -34.27 -31.27
C ARG A 670 -6.54 -32.88 -31.53
N ALA A 671 -6.66 -32.07 -30.49
CA ALA A 671 -7.14 -30.70 -30.56
C ALA A 671 -6.01 -29.67 -30.57
N ILE A 672 -4.74 -30.11 -30.56
CA ILE A 672 -3.55 -29.26 -30.45
C ILE A 672 -2.51 -29.64 -31.49
N ASP A 673 -2.25 -28.72 -32.41
CA ASP A 673 -1.15 -28.85 -33.36
C ASP A 673 0.22 -28.92 -32.66
N GLY A 674 1.03 -29.90 -33.04
CA GLY A 674 2.40 -30.06 -32.53
C GLY A 674 2.50 -30.89 -31.24
N VAL A 675 1.41 -31.55 -30.85
CA VAL A 675 1.34 -32.59 -29.83
C VAL A 675 0.82 -33.87 -30.49
N ALA A 676 1.38 -35.02 -30.15
CA ALA A 676 0.89 -36.29 -30.69
C ALA A 676 -0.58 -36.57 -30.31
N ASP A 677 -1.34 -37.17 -31.23
CA ASP A 677 -2.77 -37.49 -31.11
C ASP A 677 -3.15 -38.38 -29.91
N ASP A 678 -2.20 -39.14 -29.37
CA ASP A 678 -2.38 -40.04 -28.22
C ASP A 678 -1.94 -39.41 -26.89
N ALA A 679 -1.46 -38.17 -26.91
CA ALA A 679 -0.98 -37.45 -25.74
C ALA A 679 -2.02 -36.45 -25.21
N THR A 680 -1.84 -36.02 -23.95
CA THR A 680 -2.57 -34.90 -23.34
C THR A 680 -1.57 -33.81 -22.97
N TYR A 681 -1.87 -32.56 -23.30
CA TYR A 681 -1.03 -31.39 -23.00
C TYR A 681 -1.71 -30.47 -21.99
N THR A 682 -1.01 -30.15 -20.90
CA THR A 682 -1.48 -29.18 -19.90
C THR A 682 -0.72 -27.87 -20.11
N PRO A 683 -1.36 -26.81 -20.64
CA PRO A 683 -0.69 -25.60 -21.11
C PRO A 683 -0.40 -24.57 -20.01
N LEU A 684 -1.10 -24.63 -18.87
CA LEU A 684 -0.91 -23.72 -17.74
C LEU A 684 -0.77 -24.50 -16.44
N ALA A 685 0.21 -24.11 -15.63
CA ALA A 685 0.33 -24.51 -14.25
C ALA A 685 0.16 -23.26 -13.37
N ALA A 686 -0.62 -23.35 -12.29
CA ALA A 686 -0.76 -22.32 -11.29
C ALA A 686 -0.59 -22.87 -9.86
N ARG A 687 -0.04 -22.02 -9.00
CA ARG A 687 -0.05 -22.15 -7.55
C ARG A 687 -0.58 -20.87 -6.95
N ASN A 688 -1.54 -21.01 -6.06
CA ASN A 688 -2.08 -19.94 -5.26
C ASN A 688 -1.92 -20.30 -3.79
N THR A 689 -1.16 -19.50 -3.06
CA THR A 689 -0.91 -19.68 -1.64
C THR A 689 -1.55 -18.54 -0.87
N ASN A 690 -2.56 -18.85 -0.07
CA ASN A 690 -3.19 -17.90 0.84
C ASN A 690 -2.45 -17.91 2.19
N LEU A 691 -1.98 -16.74 2.63
CA LEU A 691 -1.17 -16.61 3.84
C LEU A 691 -2.00 -16.64 5.14
N PHE A 692 -3.23 -16.10 5.14
CA PHE A 692 -4.06 -15.98 6.34
C PHE A 692 -5.38 -16.74 6.16
N THR A 693 -5.27 -18.05 5.91
CA THR A 693 -6.40 -18.99 5.91
C THR A 693 -6.90 -19.29 7.31
N LEU A 694 -8.21 -19.57 7.41
CA LEU A 694 -8.74 -20.38 8.52
C LEU A 694 -9.17 -21.78 7.99
N PRO A 695 -8.78 -22.86 8.69
CA PRO A 695 -7.91 -22.85 9.86
C PRO A 695 -6.50 -22.37 9.51
N TYR A 696 -5.83 -21.74 10.47
CA TYR A 696 -4.43 -21.37 10.34
C TYR A 696 -3.67 -22.68 10.02
N GLY A 697 -3.25 -22.85 8.77
CA GLY A 697 -2.43 -24.00 8.37
C GLY A 697 -1.01 -23.86 8.89
N ASP A 698 -0.16 -24.87 8.70
CA ASP A 698 1.25 -24.89 9.16
C ASP A 698 2.09 -23.64 8.76
N LEU A 699 1.68 -22.88 7.73
CA LEU A 699 2.32 -21.61 7.36
C LEU A 699 1.92 -20.41 8.23
N ALA A 700 0.69 -20.42 8.75
CA ALA A 700 0.18 -19.39 9.64
C ALA A 700 0.85 -19.50 11.01
N ASP A 701 1.15 -20.68 11.53
CA ASP A 701 1.89 -20.86 12.81
C ASP A 701 3.23 -20.12 12.83
N ALA A 702 3.95 -20.10 11.70
CA ALA A 702 5.23 -19.39 11.61
C ALA A 702 5.07 -17.86 11.50
N VAL A 703 4.06 -17.34 10.78
CA VAL A 703 3.84 -15.88 10.65
C VAL A 703 3.12 -15.31 11.88
N VAL A 704 2.13 -16.04 12.41
CA VAL A 704 1.42 -15.71 13.64
C VAL A 704 2.36 -15.84 14.84
N GLY A 705 3.24 -16.85 14.87
CA GLY A 705 4.29 -17.00 15.89
C GLY A 705 5.29 -15.84 15.90
N ASP A 706 5.72 -15.36 14.73
CA ASP A 706 6.65 -14.22 14.61
C ASP A 706 5.98 -12.86 14.92
N ILE A 707 4.68 -12.70 14.63
CA ILE A 707 3.92 -11.45 14.87
C ILE A 707 3.32 -11.39 16.29
N PHE A 708 2.82 -12.51 16.82
CA PHE A 708 2.03 -12.60 18.05
C PHE A 708 2.66 -13.44 19.18
N GLY A 709 3.78 -14.12 18.94
CA GLY A 709 4.53 -14.90 19.93
C GLY A 709 4.22 -16.41 19.95
N PRO A 710 5.00 -17.21 20.69
CA PRO A 710 4.85 -18.66 20.76
C PRO A 710 3.63 -19.06 21.60
N GLY A 711 2.51 -19.38 20.94
CA GLY A 711 1.33 -19.96 21.57
C GLY A 711 0.11 -19.92 20.66
N GLY A 712 -0.32 -21.09 20.16
CA GLY A 712 -1.52 -21.27 19.33
C GLY A 712 -2.81 -20.98 20.10
N GLU A 713 -3.08 -19.70 20.29
CA GLU A 713 -4.15 -19.16 21.13
C GLU A 713 -5.02 -18.18 20.32
N VAL A 714 -6.33 -18.41 20.29
CA VAL A 714 -7.28 -17.61 19.50
C VAL A 714 -8.14 -16.70 20.37
N SER A 715 -8.63 -15.60 19.78
CA SER A 715 -9.47 -14.64 20.50
C SER A 715 -10.80 -15.26 20.98
N LEU A 716 -11.30 -14.78 22.12
CA LEU A 716 -12.59 -15.21 22.69
C LEU A 716 -13.75 -15.05 21.69
N ARG A 717 -13.72 -13.96 20.90
CA ARG A 717 -14.70 -13.71 19.84
C ARG A 717 -14.69 -14.80 18.77
N THR A 718 -13.50 -15.17 18.29
CA THR A 718 -13.33 -16.23 17.27
C THR A 718 -13.84 -17.56 17.78
N ALA A 719 -13.45 -17.94 19.00
CA ALA A 719 -13.93 -19.15 19.65
C ALA A 719 -15.44 -19.16 19.85
N GLY A 720 -16.02 -18.04 20.30
CA GLY A 720 -17.47 -17.87 20.46
C GLY A 720 -18.22 -18.06 19.15
N ARG A 721 -17.72 -17.48 18.05
CA ARG A 721 -18.30 -17.65 16.72
C ARG A 721 -18.21 -19.09 16.19
N ALA A 722 -17.07 -19.76 16.37
CA ALA A 722 -16.91 -21.17 16.00
C ALA A 722 -17.92 -22.06 16.76
N LEU A 723 -18.15 -21.76 18.05
CA LEU A 723 -19.14 -22.45 18.86
C LEU A 723 -20.59 -22.18 18.39
N VAL A 724 -20.93 -20.94 18.06
CA VAL A 724 -22.25 -20.58 17.48
C VAL A 724 -22.49 -21.32 16.16
N ALA A 725 -21.47 -21.41 15.30
CA ALA A 725 -21.56 -22.15 14.05
C ALA A 725 -21.78 -23.65 14.29
N ALA A 726 -21.03 -24.24 15.22
CA ALA A 726 -21.19 -25.65 15.60
C ALA A 726 -22.58 -25.96 16.15
N ASP A 727 -23.11 -25.10 17.02
CA ASP A 727 -24.42 -25.29 17.66
C ASP A 727 -25.57 -25.18 16.66
N ARG A 728 -25.49 -24.22 15.73
CA ARG A 728 -26.44 -24.12 14.60
C ARG A 728 -26.40 -25.35 13.72
N THR A 729 -25.20 -25.85 13.39
CA THR A 729 -25.05 -27.07 12.58
C THR A 729 -25.59 -28.30 13.30
N LEU A 730 -25.33 -28.45 14.59
CA LEU A 730 -25.86 -29.54 15.42
C LEU A 730 -27.38 -29.50 15.59
N ALA A 731 -27.99 -28.31 15.48
CA ALA A 731 -29.45 -28.15 15.47
C ALA A 731 -30.09 -28.67 14.17
N VAL A 732 -29.35 -28.66 13.06
CA VAL A 732 -29.80 -29.18 11.76
C VAL A 732 -29.49 -30.67 11.61
N GLN A 733 -28.28 -31.09 11.96
CA GLN A 733 -27.81 -32.47 11.81
C GLN A 733 -27.04 -32.93 13.05
N SER A 734 -27.46 -34.05 13.62
CA SER A 734 -26.73 -34.65 14.73
C SER A 734 -25.41 -35.26 14.28
N ASP A 735 -24.29 -34.85 14.89
CA ASP A 735 -22.99 -35.47 14.70
C ASP A 735 -22.28 -35.63 16.05
N SER A 736 -21.90 -36.87 16.39
CA SER A 736 -21.33 -37.19 17.71
C SER A 736 -19.92 -36.60 17.88
N THR A 737 -19.14 -36.52 16.80
CA THR A 737 -17.79 -35.96 16.81
C THR A 737 -17.84 -34.44 17.00
N LEU A 738 -18.70 -33.75 16.26
CA LEU A 738 -18.93 -32.31 16.39
C LEU A 738 -19.49 -31.97 17.76
N ARG A 739 -20.42 -32.78 18.29
CA ARG A 739 -20.97 -32.58 19.64
C ARG A 739 -19.88 -32.71 20.71
N ARG A 740 -18.97 -33.69 20.60
CA ARG A 740 -17.82 -33.84 21.51
C ARG A 740 -16.90 -32.62 21.45
N ARG A 741 -16.52 -32.18 20.24
CA ARG A 741 -15.63 -31.03 20.02
C ARG A 741 -16.27 -29.70 20.45
N SER A 742 -17.54 -29.47 20.10
CA SER A 742 -18.33 -28.32 20.58
C SER A 742 -18.43 -28.28 22.10
N ASN A 743 -18.61 -29.43 22.76
CA ASN A 743 -18.63 -29.48 24.24
C ASN A 743 -17.28 -29.16 24.87
N GLU A 744 -16.17 -29.57 24.26
CA GLU A 744 -14.82 -29.22 24.67
C GLU A 744 -14.57 -27.72 24.50
N LEU A 745 -14.81 -27.19 23.30
CA LEU A 745 -14.70 -25.75 23.02
C LEU A 745 -15.60 -24.91 23.96
N ARG A 746 -16.82 -25.37 24.24
CA ARG A 746 -17.74 -24.70 25.17
C ARG A 746 -17.17 -24.59 26.59
N LYS A 747 -16.44 -25.60 27.05
CA LYS A 747 -15.79 -25.55 28.38
C LYS A 747 -14.70 -24.50 28.40
N GLU A 748 -13.87 -24.44 27.37
CA GLU A 748 -12.81 -23.43 27.27
C GLU A 748 -13.38 -22.02 27.16
N VAL A 749 -14.34 -21.78 26.27
CA VAL A 749 -15.00 -20.47 26.14
C VAL A 749 -15.68 -20.05 27.46
N LYS A 750 -16.29 -20.99 28.20
CA LYS A 750 -16.87 -20.71 29.52
C LYS A 750 -15.79 -20.34 30.54
N HIS A 751 -14.64 -21.01 30.51
CA HIS A 751 -13.50 -20.70 31.38
C HIS A 751 -12.95 -19.30 31.06
N SER A 752 -12.73 -18.98 29.78
CA SER A 752 -12.28 -17.67 29.33
C SER A 752 -13.27 -16.53 29.60
N LEU A 753 -14.57 -16.84 29.72
CA LEU A 753 -15.60 -15.87 30.13
C LEU A 753 -15.61 -15.57 31.64
N ALA A 754 -14.98 -16.39 32.49
CA ALA A 754 -14.99 -16.14 33.93
C ALA A 754 -14.25 -14.85 34.33
N PRO A 755 -13.02 -14.58 33.84
CA PRO A 755 -12.35 -13.30 34.08
C PRO A 755 -13.14 -12.09 33.54
N VAL A 756 -13.87 -12.26 32.43
CA VAL A 756 -14.71 -11.21 31.85
C VAL A 756 -15.85 -10.84 32.81
N ARG A 757 -16.48 -11.84 33.45
CA ARG A 757 -17.56 -11.61 34.43
C ARG A 757 -17.03 -10.93 35.68
N GLU A 758 -15.93 -11.43 36.21
CA GLU A 758 -15.28 -10.87 37.39
C GLU A 758 -14.90 -9.40 37.16
N THR A 759 -14.26 -9.10 36.02
CA THR A 759 -13.95 -7.72 35.64
C THR A 759 -15.22 -6.87 35.51
N ALA A 760 -16.29 -7.38 34.91
CA ALA A 760 -17.54 -6.65 34.79
C ALA A 760 -18.14 -6.31 36.17
N ALA A 761 -18.22 -7.29 37.07
CA ALA A 761 -18.78 -7.11 38.41
C ALA A 761 -17.92 -6.12 39.22
N SER A 762 -16.59 -6.28 39.20
CA SER A 762 -15.67 -5.32 39.85
C SER A 762 -15.74 -3.92 39.24
N THR A 763 -16.07 -3.80 37.95
CA THR A 763 -16.25 -2.48 37.31
C THR A 763 -17.53 -1.82 37.78
N VAL A 764 -18.64 -2.56 37.82
CA VAL A 764 -19.93 -2.05 38.33
C VAL A 764 -19.79 -1.65 39.80
N GLU A 765 -19.21 -2.52 40.63
CA GLU A 765 -18.97 -2.26 42.06
C GLU A 765 -18.11 -1.02 42.29
N ARG A 766 -17.07 -0.79 41.48
CA ARG A 766 -16.19 0.38 41.64
C ARG A 766 -16.81 1.69 41.19
N GLU A 767 -17.66 1.65 40.17
CA GLU A 767 -18.22 2.85 39.54
C GLU A 767 -19.60 3.24 40.11
N THR A 768 -20.15 2.43 41.02
CA THR A 768 -21.49 2.60 41.61
C THR A 768 -21.47 2.37 43.13
N ASP A 769 -22.61 2.58 43.79
CA ASP A 769 -22.80 2.24 45.21
C ASP A 769 -23.36 0.82 45.40
N LEU A 770 -23.45 0.01 44.34
CA LEU A 770 -23.96 -1.36 44.40
C LEU A 770 -22.97 -2.27 45.14
N THR A 771 -23.51 -3.22 45.91
CA THR A 771 -22.71 -4.27 46.52
C THR A 771 -22.14 -5.22 45.47
N HIS A 772 -21.12 -5.99 45.85
CA HIS A 772 -20.55 -7.04 44.99
C HIS A 772 -21.62 -8.03 44.50
N ALA A 773 -22.59 -8.41 45.35
CA ALA A 773 -23.66 -9.33 45.00
C ALA A 773 -24.63 -8.73 43.97
N GLU A 774 -25.05 -7.48 44.16
CA GLU A 774 -25.91 -6.76 43.20
C GLU A 774 -25.19 -6.53 41.86
N SER A 775 -23.88 -6.30 41.90
CA SER A 775 -23.04 -6.18 40.70
C SER A 775 -22.98 -7.49 39.91
N GLU A 776 -22.80 -8.63 40.58
CA GLU A 776 -22.87 -9.96 39.95
C GLU A 776 -24.26 -10.26 39.36
N ASP A 777 -25.34 -9.85 40.04
CA ASP A 777 -26.71 -10.01 39.55
C ASP A 777 -26.96 -9.19 38.26
N ALA A 778 -26.50 -7.94 38.21
CA ALA A 778 -26.57 -7.10 37.02
C ALA A 778 -25.76 -7.70 35.85
N VAL A 779 -24.57 -8.25 36.13
CA VAL A 779 -23.74 -8.94 35.12
C VAL A 779 -24.43 -10.20 34.61
N ALA A 780 -25.06 -10.97 35.50
CA ALA A 780 -25.80 -12.17 35.16
C ALA A 780 -27.04 -11.86 34.29
N ALA A 781 -27.80 -10.82 34.64
CA ALA A 781 -28.94 -10.32 33.87
C ALA A 781 -28.50 -9.81 32.49
N GLY A 782 -27.41 -9.06 32.41
CA GLY A 782 -26.83 -8.60 31.15
C GLY A 782 -26.46 -9.79 30.23
N LEU A 783 -25.80 -10.82 30.76
CA LEU A 783 -25.46 -12.03 30.00
C LEU A 783 -26.67 -12.86 29.59
N ALA A 784 -27.80 -12.75 30.29
CA ALA A 784 -29.03 -13.49 29.99
C ALA A 784 -29.68 -13.07 28.66
N HIS A 785 -29.30 -11.91 28.10
CA HIS A 785 -29.74 -11.45 26.78
C HIS A 785 -29.30 -12.35 25.62
N TRP A 786 -28.29 -13.20 25.85
CA TRP A 786 -27.78 -14.13 24.83
C TRP A 786 -27.92 -15.59 25.27
N ASP A 787 -28.66 -16.33 24.44
CA ASP A 787 -28.84 -17.77 24.57
C ASP A 787 -27.59 -18.53 24.08
N GLY A 788 -26.77 -18.98 25.03
CA GLY A 788 -25.61 -19.82 24.76
C GLY A 788 -24.26 -19.16 25.05
N VAL A 789 -23.27 -19.99 25.38
CA VAL A 789 -21.92 -19.55 25.77
C VAL A 789 -21.18 -18.86 24.61
N GLY A 790 -21.40 -19.30 23.37
CA GLY A 790 -20.76 -18.72 22.18
C GLY A 790 -21.25 -17.30 21.89
N GLN A 791 -22.55 -17.07 21.97
CA GLN A 791 -23.17 -15.75 21.78
C GLN A 791 -22.71 -14.77 22.86
N ARG A 792 -22.65 -15.22 24.12
CA ARG A 792 -22.11 -14.41 25.25
C ARG A 792 -20.65 -14.04 25.03
N ALA A 793 -19.83 -14.94 24.51
CA ALA A 793 -18.44 -14.65 24.15
C ALA A 793 -18.31 -13.62 23.02
N VAL A 794 -19.20 -13.67 22.02
CA VAL A 794 -19.24 -12.65 20.96
C VAL A 794 -19.70 -11.30 21.53
N ALA A 795 -20.71 -11.30 22.40
CA ALA A 795 -21.26 -10.11 23.04
C ALA A 795 -20.24 -9.40 23.95
N ALA A 796 -19.45 -10.18 24.69
CA ALA A 796 -18.36 -9.69 25.53
C ALA A 796 -17.31 -8.90 24.74
N SER A 797 -17.12 -9.23 23.46
CA SER A 797 -16.09 -8.62 22.63
C SER A 797 -16.58 -7.49 21.73
N ASN A 798 -17.89 -7.20 21.61
CA ASN A 798 -18.44 -6.23 20.65
C ASN A 798 -19.27 -5.10 21.31
N ASP A 799 -18.92 -4.73 22.54
CA ASP A 799 -19.54 -3.68 23.39
C ASP A 799 -21.02 -3.89 23.75
N SER A 800 -21.69 -4.88 23.16
CA SER A 800 -23.09 -5.16 23.45
C SER A 800 -23.30 -5.66 24.87
N LEU A 801 -22.36 -6.47 25.41
CA LEU A 801 -22.42 -6.91 26.80
C LEU A 801 -22.27 -5.73 27.78
N ALA A 802 -21.33 -4.82 27.54
CA ALA A 802 -21.14 -3.63 28.38
C ALA A 802 -22.42 -2.78 28.46
N THR A 803 -23.10 -2.61 27.32
CA THR A 803 -24.36 -1.86 27.23
C THR A 803 -25.51 -2.55 27.95
N ALA A 804 -25.62 -3.88 27.81
CA ALA A 804 -26.64 -4.66 28.51
C ALA A 804 -26.43 -4.59 30.04
N ILE A 805 -25.21 -4.78 30.53
CA ILE A 805 -24.90 -4.73 31.97
C ILE A 805 -25.19 -3.34 32.55
N ALA A 806 -24.78 -2.27 31.86
CA ALA A 806 -25.06 -0.91 32.33
C ALA A 806 -26.56 -0.56 32.35
N THR A 807 -27.37 -1.23 31.53
CA THR A 807 -28.84 -1.09 31.54
C THR A 807 -29.45 -1.86 32.71
N GLU A 808 -28.98 -3.08 32.98
CA GLU A 808 -29.46 -3.94 34.07
C GLU A 808 -29.00 -3.49 35.46
N ALA A 809 -27.97 -2.64 35.55
CA ALA A 809 -27.51 -2.06 36.81
C ALA A 809 -28.48 -1.02 37.42
N ASP A 810 -29.54 -0.62 36.69
CA ASP A 810 -30.64 0.27 37.15
C ASP A 810 -30.18 1.51 37.93
N LEU A 811 -29.27 2.28 37.32
CA LEU A 811 -28.59 3.40 37.99
C LEU A 811 -29.39 4.71 37.92
N ASP A 812 -29.39 5.46 39.02
CA ASP A 812 -30.03 6.76 39.11
C ASP A 812 -29.26 7.85 38.32
N GLY A 813 -29.78 8.19 37.14
CA GLY A 813 -29.36 9.35 36.35
C GLY A 813 -28.38 9.07 35.21
N GLU A 814 -28.48 9.86 34.14
CA GLU A 814 -27.76 9.65 32.87
C GLU A 814 -26.23 9.65 33.02
N MET A 815 -25.68 10.47 33.93
CA MET A 815 -24.23 10.53 34.19
C MET A 815 -23.69 9.22 34.76
N ALA A 816 -24.39 8.61 35.72
CA ALA A 816 -23.95 7.35 36.34
C ALA A 816 -24.02 6.22 35.32
N GLN A 817 -25.10 6.15 34.55
CA GLN A 817 -25.28 5.15 33.49
C GLN A 817 -24.22 5.27 32.39
N ASP A 818 -23.94 6.49 31.89
CA ASP A 818 -22.90 6.71 30.86
C ASP A 818 -21.50 6.37 31.37
N ARG A 819 -21.20 6.72 32.64
CA ARG A 819 -19.91 6.42 33.29
C ARG A 819 -19.67 4.92 33.39
N VAL A 820 -20.66 4.16 33.88
CA VAL A 820 -20.57 2.71 34.02
C VAL A 820 -20.49 2.03 32.66
N ALA A 821 -21.32 2.44 31.70
CA ALA A 821 -21.28 1.91 30.34
C ALA A 821 -19.90 2.14 29.69
N THR A 822 -19.31 3.33 29.88
CA THR A 822 -17.97 3.64 29.36
C THR A 822 -16.89 2.81 30.04
N ALA A 823 -16.92 2.71 31.38
CA ALA A 823 -15.98 1.89 32.13
C ALA A 823 -16.01 0.42 31.70
N LEU A 824 -17.22 -0.16 31.56
CA LEU A 824 -17.41 -1.53 31.09
C LEU A 824 -16.89 -1.74 29.67
N ARG A 825 -17.14 -0.80 28.73
CA ARG A 825 -16.63 -0.90 27.35
C ARG A 825 -15.10 -0.95 27.31
N VAL A 826 -14.42 -0.12 28.10
CA VAL A 826 -12.95 -0.06 28.15
C VAL A 826 -12.36 -1.32 28.80
N GLU A 827 -12.86 -1.71 29.98
CA GLU A 827 -12.25 -2.80 30.76
C GLU A 827 -12.58 -4.21 30.23
N LEU A 828 -13.79 -4.41 29.72
CA LEU A 828 -14.12 -5.69 29.08
C LEU A 828 -13.31 -5.86 27.80
N ARG A 829 -13.06 -4.78 27.06
CA ARG A 829 -12.19 -4.80 25.87
C ARG A 829 -10.77 -5.17 26.26
N GLU A 830 -10.17 -4.49 27.23
CA GLU A 830 -8.84 -4.83 27.73
C GLU A 830 -8.77 -6.30 28.18
N THR A 831 -9.75 -6.76 28.96
CA THR A 831 -9.81 -8.13 29.48
C THR A 831 -9.96 -9.18 28.38
N THR A 832 -10.83 -8.95 27.40
CA THR A 832 -11.04 -9.89 26.27
C THR A 832 -9.82 -9.98 25.34
N THR A 833 -8.90 -9.01 25.42
CA THR A 833 -7.63 -9.02 24.69
C THR A 833 -6.48 -9.66 25.47
N ALA A 834 -6.63 -9.90 26.77
CA ALA A 834 -5.58 -10.48 27.61
C ALA A 834 -5.34 -11.98 27.28
N SER A 835 -4.08 -12.43 27.43
CA SER A 835 -3.69 -13.82 27.16
C SER A 835 -4.49 -14.84 27.99
N ARG A 836 -4.82 -14.50 29.24
CA ARG A 836 -5.66 -15.34 30.14
C ARG A 836 -7.07 -15.64 29.63
N VAL A 837 -7.56 -14.89 28.64
CA VAL A 837 -8.91 -15.01 28.05
C VAL A 837 -8.86 -15.67 26.66
N ARG A 838 -7.67 -16.01 26.16
CA ARG A 838 -7.53 -16.75 24.91
C ARG A 838 -8.05 -18.18 25.05
N VAL A 839 -8.33 -18.81 23.91
CA VAL A 839 -8.89 -20.16 23.80
C VAL A 839 -7.93 -21.01 22.97
N SER A 840 -7.86 -22.32 23.22
CA SER A 840 -6.98 -23.22 22.48
C SER A 840 -7.33 -23.21 21.01
N GLU A 841 -6.33 -22.92 20.18
CA GLU A 841 -6.48 -23.00 18.73
C GLU A 841 -6.87 -24.41 18.28
N ALA A 842 -6.30 -25.45 18.88
CA ALA A 842 -6.60 -26.84 18.55
C ALA A 842 -8.09 -27.17 18.77
N ALA A 843 -8.69 -26.66 19.86
CA ALA A 843 -10.11 -26.85 20.16
C ALA A 843 -11.01 -26.11 19.16
N VAL A 844 -10.64 -24.86 18.81
CA VAL A 844 -11.37 -24.06 17.83
C VAL A 844 -11.26 -24.65 16.43
N ASN A 845 -10.05 -24.97 15.98
CA ASN A 845 -9.77 -25.55 14.67
C ASN A 845 -10.46 -26.91 14.53
N GLY A 846 -10.32 -27.79 15.53
CA GLY A 846 -11.00 -29.08 15.53
C GLY A 846 -12.52 -28.94 15.39
N THR A 847 -13.13 -28.00 16.10
CA THR A 847 -14.57 -27.75 16.04
C THR A 847 -14.97 -27.17 14.70
N ALA A 848 -14.33 -26.10 14.24
CA ALA A 848 -14.61 -25.43 12.97
C ALA A 848 -14.46 -26.38 11.78
N THR A 849 -13.38 -27.17 11.74
CA THR A 849 -13.13 -28.16 10.69
C THR A 849 -14.25 -29.20 10.63
N ARG A 850 -14.68 -29.77 11.76
CA ARG A 850 -15.77 -30.76 11.76
C ARG A 850 -17.12 -30.15 11.39
N THR A 851 -17.44 -28.96 11.90
CA THR A 851 -18.65 -28.21 11.52
C THR A 851 -18.73 -28.08 10.00
N ARG A 852 -17.60 -27.71 9.40
CA ARG A 852 -17.49 -27.46 7.97
C ARG A 852 -17.57 -28.73 7.13
N THR A 853 -16.93 -29.81 7.54
CA THR A 853 -17.09 -31.13 6.91
C THR A 853 -18.56 -31.54 6.87
N LEU A 854 -19.27 -31.38 7.98
CA LEU A 854 -20.68 -31.75 8.09
C LEU A 854 -21.56 -30.86 7.20
N VAL A 855 -21.30 -29.55 7.14
CA VAL A 855 -22.01 -28.63 6.23
C VAL A 855 -21.79 -29.03 4.76
N ARG A 856 -20.58 -29.44 4.37
CA ARG A 856 -20.28 -29.93 3.02
C ARG A 856 -20.99 -31.26 2.70
N GLU A 857 -21.01 -32.19 3.65
CA GLU A 857 -21.76 -33.46 3.53
C GLU A 857 -23.25 -33.18 3.33
N LEU A 858 -23.84 -32.33 4.17
CA LEU A 858 -25.24 -31.90 4.06
C LEU A 858 -25.54 -31.20 2.74
N GLY A 859 -24.64 -30.34 2.26
CA GLY A 859 -24.77 -29.68 0.97
C GLY A 859 -24.79 -30.66 -0.21
N ARG A 860 -23.90 -31.66 -0.21
CA ARG A 860 -23.87 -32.72 -1.24
C ARG A 860 -25.13 -33.59 -1.18
N GLU A 861 -25.59 -33.93 0.01
CA GLU A 861 -26.80 -34.71 0.21
C GLU A 861 -28.08 -33.95 -0.16
N ALA A 862 -28.13 -32.63 0.07
CA ALA A 862 -29.26 -31.80 -0.34
C ALA A 862 -29.30 -31.64 -1.87
N ALA A 863 -28.14 -31.49 -2.50
CA ALA A 863 -28.02 -31.42 -3.96
C ALA A 863 -28.44 -32.73 -4.65
N SER A 864 -28.12 -33.89 -4.06
CA SER A 864 -28.53 -35.19 -4.60
C SER A 864 -30.01 -35.50 -4.37
N ARG A 865 -30.64 -34.88 -3.36
CA ARG A 865 -32.07 -35.08 -3.02
C ARG A 865 -33.02 -34.04 -3.61
N GLY A 866 -32.52 -33.00 -4.28
CA GLY A 866 -33.34 -31.92 -4.85
C GLY A 866 -34.18 -31.15 -3.82
N ALA A 867 -33.75 -31.11 -2.56
CA ALA A 867 -34.52 -30.53 -1.45
C ALA A 867 -34.49 -28.99 -1.46
N ASP A 868 -35.65 -28.40 -1.14
CA ASP A 868 -35.97 -26.97 -1.28
C ASP A 868 -35.16 -26.00 -0.39
N ARG A 869 -35.20 -24.72 -0.81
CA ARG A 869 -34.47 -23.51 -0.36
C ARG A 869 -34.27 -23.27 1.16
N LEU A 870 -35.01 -23.94 2.04
CA LEU A 870 -34.97 -23.74 3.50
C LEU A 870 -33.67 -24.25 4.13
N THR A 871 -33.16 -25.40 3.69
CA THR A 871 -31.93 -25.99 4.23
C THR A 871 -30.69 -25.18 3.82
N SER A 872 -30.68 -24.61 2.61
CA SER A 872 -29.59 -23.74 2.13
C SER A 872 -29.47 -22.42 2.88
N HIS A 873 -30.58 -21.83 3.35
CA HIS A 873 -30.54 -20.59 4.14
C HIS A 873 -29.94 -20.81 5.54
N ALA A 874 -30.29 -21.92 6.19
CA ALA A 874 -29.73 -22.28 7.49
C ALA A 874 -28.23 -22.59 7.41
N LEU A 875 -27.78 -23.25 6.34
CA LEU A 875 -26.37 -23.60 6.10
C LEU A 875 -25.51 -22.42 5.64
N ASN A 876 -26.07 -21.45 4.90
CA ASN A 876 -25.35 -20.23 4.50
C ASN A 876 -24.99 -19.35 5.72
N GLY A 877 -25.87 -19.29 6.73
CA GLY A 877 -25.62 -18.55 7.97
C GLY A 877 -24.55 -19.17 8.89
N THR A 878 -24.18 -20.43 8.67
CA THR A 878 -23.13 -21.14 9.42
C THR A 878 -21.73 -20.98 8.81
N LEU A 879 -21.61 -20.83 7.49
CA LEU A 879 -20.31 -20.61 6.82
C LEU A 879 -19.79 -19.18 7.01
N GLY A 880 -20.68 -18.18 7.01
CA GLY A 880 -20.31 -16.80 7.33
C GLY A 880 -19.89 -16.58 8.79
N ALA A 881 -20.15 -17.52 9.70
CA ALA A 881 -19.81 -17.32 11.11
C ALA A 881 -18.32 -17.54 11.42
N VAL A 882 -17.53 -18.15 10.52
CA VAL A 882 -16.09 -18.39 10.74
C VAL A 882 -15.32 -17.12 10.36
N PRO A 883 -14.57 -16.47 11.28
CA PRO A 883 -13.74 -15.31 10.94
C PRO A 883 -12.71 -15.66 9.85
N ALA A 884 -12.29 -14.71 9.02
CA ALA A 884 -11.28 -14.94 8.01
C ALA A 884 -10.26 -13.80 7.98
N GLY A 885 -8.98 -14.12 7.74
CA GLY A 885 -7.91 -13.13 7.58
C GLY A 885 -7.23 -12.66 8.86
N LEU A 886 -6.20 -11.84 8.67
CA LEU A 886 -5.40 -11.25 9.72
C LEU A 886 -6.01 -9.91 10.17
N PRO A 887 -6.48 -9.77 11.42
CA PRO A 887 -6.80 -8.47 11.97
C PRO A 887 -5.51 -7.64 12.14
N LEU A 888 -5.41 -6.53 11.42
CA LEU A 888 -4.30 -5.59 11.54
C LEU A 888 -4.62 -4.54 12.58
N SER A 889 -3.96 -4.61 13.73
CA SER A 889 -3.72 -3.49 14.62
C SER A 889 -2.94 -3.90 15.86
N PRO A 890 -2.27 -2.94 16.50
CA PRO A 890 -1.51 -3.15 17.70
C PRO A 890 -2.41 -3.56 18.89
N THR A 891 -2.40 -4.84 19.31
CA THR A 891 -2.96 -5.45 20.54
C THR A 891 -4.49 -5.66 20.66
N MET A 892 -5.22 -5.58 19.55
CA MET A 892 -6.63 -6.00 19.40
C MET A 892 -7.72 -5.15 20.11
N SER A 893 -7.69 -3.82 20.06
CA SER A 893 -8.93 -3.01 19.82
C SER A 893 -8.62 -1.50 19.92
N PRO A 894 -9.12 -0.68 18.98
CA PRO A 894 -9.79 -1.11 17.77
C PRO A 894 -8.76 -1.68 16.77
N TRP A 895 -9.04 -2.85 16.20
CA TRP A 895 -8.33 -3.22 14.98
C TRP A 895 -8.89 -2.43 13.81
N VAL A 896 -8.00 -2.05 12.90
CA VAL A 896 -8.27 -1.01 11.91
C VAL A 896 -8.74 -1.63 10.59
N ALA A 897 -8.31 -2.86 10.32
CA ALA A 897 -8.69 -3.61 9.14
C ALA A 897 -8.55 -5.12 9.40
N THR A 898 -9.24 -5.92 8.61
CA THR A 898 -8.86 -7.32 8.41
C THR A 898 -8.28 -7.46 7.02
N THR A 899 -7.08 -8.01 6.90
CA THR A 899 -6.40 -8.20 5.62
C THR A 899 -6.18 -9.66 5.31
N ASN A 900 -6.08 -9.98 4.03
CA ASN A 900 -5.47 -11.22 3.59
C ASN A 900 -4.55 -11.02 2.38
N LEU A 901 -3.61 -11.94 2.19
CA LEU A 901 -2.57 -11.92 1.18
C LEU A 901 -2.51 -13.27 0.45
N TRP A 902 -2.38 -13.21 -0.86
CA TRP A 902 -2.16 -14.37 -1.72
C TRP A 902 -0.86 -14.21 -2.51
N VAL A 903 -0.02 -15.24 -2.50
CA VAL A 903 1.12 -15.37 -3.41
C VAL A 903 0.69 -16.25 -4.57
N VAL A 904 0.65 -15.67 -5.76
CA VAL A 904 0.18 -16.32 -6.98
C VAL A 904 1.36 -16.54 -7.91
N GLU A 905 1.53 -17.76 -8.37
CA GLU A 905 2.51 -18.15 -9.37
C GLU A 905 1.83 -18.88 -10.53
N ALA A 906 2.25 -18.59 -11.76
CA ALA A 906 1.71 -19.22 -12.96
C ALA A 906 2.80 -19.41 -14.02
N HIS A 907 2.91 -20.64 -14.53
CA HIS A 907 3.84 -21.02 -15.60
C HIS A 907 3.02 -21.49 -16.80
N GLY A 908 3.15 -20.84 -17.95
CA GLY A 908 2.35 -21.14 -19.14
C GLY A 908 3.19 -21.23 -20.40
N ALA A 909 2.77 -22.05 -21.35
CA ALA A 909 3.38 -22.12 -22.68
C ALA A 909 2.37 -22.61 -23.72
N TYR A 910 2.52 -22.11 -24.94
CA TYR A 910 1.83 -22.67 -26.10
C TYR A 910 2.59 -23.89 -26.60
N ALA A 911 1.86 -24.95 -26.97
CA ALA A 911 2.47 -26.09 -27.66
C ALA A 911 3.00 -25.65 -29.03
N ARG A 912 2.21 -24.83 -29.73
CA ARG A 912 2.53 -24.18 -30.99
C ARG A 912 1.98 -22.76 -30.98
N PHE A 913 2.78 -21.78 -31.40
CA PHE A 913 2.34 -20.41 -31.58
C PHE A 913 2.71 -19.94 -32.97
N THR A 914 1.73 -19.44 -33.74
CA THR A 914 1.95 -18.94 -35.08
C THR A 914 1.55 -17.48 -35.22
N VAL A 915 2.23 -16.77 -36.13
CA VAL A 915 1.84 -15.42 -36.54
C VAL A 915 1.81 -15.38 -38.05
N SER A 916 0.65 -15.10 -38.60
CA SER A 916 0.44 -15.02 -40.05
C SER A 916 0.38 -13.57 -40.51
N ALA A 917 0.97 -13.29 -41.68
CA ALA A 917 0.88 -12.01 -42.38
C ALA A 917 0.62 -12.25 -43.88
N GLY A 918 -0.29 -11.48 -44.48
CA GLY A 918 -0.68 -11.67 -45.89
C GLY A 918 -1.21 -10.43 -46.63
N ASP A 919 -1.62 -9.37 -45.92
CA ASP A 919 -2.14 -8.16 -46.56
C ASP A 919 -1.01 -7.33 -47.20
N GLY A 920 -0.92 -7.37 -48.54
CA GLY A 920 0.09 -6.64 -49.32
C GLY A 920 1.48 -7.28 -49.36
N ALA A 921 1.61 -8.54 -48.93
CA ALA A 921 2.86 -9.31 -48.91
C ALA A 921 2.61 -10.79 -49.30
N VAL A 922 3.67 -11.57 -49.48
CA VAL A 922 3.58 -13.03 -49.66
C VAL A 922 3.03 -13.63 -48.35
N PRO A 923 1.96 -14.43 -48.39
CA PRO A 923 1.44 -15.12 -47.22
C PRO A 923 2.56 -15.89 -46.50
N THR A 924 2.88 -15.45 -45.28
CA THR A 924 3.99 -15.96 -44.49
C THR A 924 3.52 -16.24 -43.07
N THR A 925 3.83 -17.44 -42.59
CA THR A 925 3.52 -17.87 -41.23
C THR A 925 4.81 -18.09 -40.48
N TYR A 926 4.97 -17.40 -39.36
CA TYR A 926 6.07 -17.57 -38.42
C TYR A 926 5.65 -18.53 -37.32
N VAL A 927 6.43 -19.59 -37.03
CA VAL A 927 6.02 -20.68 -36.12
C VAL A 927 6.99 -20.81 -34.93
N ARG A 928 6.49 -20.92 -33.71
CA ARG A 928 7.23 -21.21 -32.47
C ARG A 928 6.64 -22.45 -31.80
N ASP A 929 7.32 -23.59 -31.88
CA ASP A 929 6.74 -24.91 -31.54
C ASP A 929 7.65 -25.84 -30.71
N GLY A 930 8.87 -25.41 -30.37
CA GLY A 930 9.85 -26.24 -29.65
C GLY A 930 10.75 -27.09 -30.55
N SER A 931 10.66 -26.98 -31.88
CA SER A 931 11.42 -27.82 -32.84
C SER A 931 12.93 -27.70 -32.71
N VAL A 932 13.64 -28.82 -32.94
CA VAL A 932 15.07 -28.78 -33.29
C VAL A 932 15.18 -28.57 -34.79
N VAL A 933 15.84 -27.49 -35.19
CA VAL A 933 16.02 -27.13 -36.59
C VAL A 933 17.29 -27.78 -37.13
N ARG A 934 17.15 -28.49 -38.25
CA ARG A 934 18.24 -29.16 -38.96
C ARG A 934 18.32 -28.69 -40.41
N LEU A 935 19.53 -28.50 -40.90
CA LEU A 935 19.83 -28.07 -42.27
C LEU A 935 21.06 -28.82 -42.75
N ASP A 936 21.11 -29.20 -44.03
CA ASP A 936 22.33 -29.72 -44.67
C ASP A 936 23.18 -28.51 -45.10
N VAL A 937 24.30 -28.32 -44.41
CA VAL A 937 25.11 -27.10 -44.53
C VAL A 937 26.32 -27.30 -45.44
N ASP A 938 26.85 -28.51 -45.54
CA ASP A 938 28.02 -28.83 -46.35
C ASP A 938 27.68 -29.46 -47.72
N GLY A 939 26.42 -29.85 -47.93
CA GLY A 939 25.91 -30.44 -49.16
C GLY A 939 26.22 -31.93 -49.28
N ASP A 940 26.50 -32.62 -48.18
CA ASP A 940 26.78 -34.06 -48.15
C ASP A 940 25.52 -34.93 -48.10
N GLY A 941 24.34 -34.32 -47.99
CA GLY A 941 23.04 -34.99 -47.88
C GLY A 941 22.58 -35.28 -46.45
N SER A 942 23.43 -35.07 -45.44
CA SER A 942 23.15 -35.19 -44.01
C SER A 942 22.71 -33.84 -43.45
N ARG A 943 21.72 -33.82 -42.55
CA ARG A 943 21.24 -32.57 -41.94
C ARG A 943 21.81 -32.38 -40.54
N GLU A 944 22.63 -31.35 -40.34
CA GLU A 944 23.21 -31.01 -39.05
C GLU A 944 22.26 -30.23 -38.15
N ALA A 945 22.42 -30.37 -36.83
CA ALA A 945 21.66 -29.60 -35.86
C ALA A 945 22.17 -28.16 -35.77
N ILE A 946 21.30 -27.23 -36.15
CA ILE A 946 21.60 -25.79 -36.21
C ILE A 946 21.23 -25.10 -34.89
N GLY A 947 20.10 -25.51 -34.30
CA GLY A 947 19.58 -24.95 -33.07
C GLY A 947 18.16 -25.40 -32.80
N SER A 948 17.46 -24.66 -31.95
CA SER A 948 16.05 -24.91 -31.62
C SER A 948 15.21 -23.64 -31.73
N ASN A 949 13.93 -23.90 -31.95
CA ASN A 949 12.85 -22.94 -31.97
C ASN A 949 12.11 -23.02 -30.63
N GLU A 950 12.45 -22.20 -29.64
CA GLU A 950 11.83 -22.31 -28.31
C GLU A 950 10.32 -22.01 -28.37
N ARG A 951 9.51 -22.68 -27.54
CA ARG A 951 8.07 -22.36 -27.41
C ARG A 951 7.88 -20.97 -26.82
N ILE A 952 6.74 -20.36 -27.14
CA ILE A 952 6.30 -19.13 -26.49
C ILE A 952 5.71 -19.50 -25.13
N GLY A 953 6.33 -18.99 -24.06
CA GLY A 953 5.95 -19.31 -22.69
C GLY A 953 6.37 -18.23 -21.71
N PHE A 954 5.93 -18.36 -20.47
CA PHE A 954 6.11 -17.37 -19.42
C PHE A 954 6.14 -17.97 -18.03
N GLU A 955 6.78 -17.24 -17.13
CA GLU A 955 6.72 -17.45 -15.70
C GLU A 955 6.26 -16.16 -15.03
N LEU A 956 5.25 -16.28 -14.18
CA LEU A 956 4.64 -15.18 -13.45
C LEU A 956 4.69 -15.49 -11.96
N ARG A 957 5.15 -14.53 -11.17
CA ARG A 957 4.93 -14.49 -9.71
C ARG A 957 4.38 -13.12 -9.32
N THR A 958 3.30 -13.10 -8.55
CA THR A 958 2.67 -11.88 -8.07
C THR A 958 2.05 -12.04 -6.68
N VAL A 959 1.73 -10.92 -6.05
CA VAL A 959 1.09 -10.84 -4.74
C VAL A 959 -0.21 -10.08 -4.88
N VAL A 960 -1.28 -10.64 -4.33
CA VAL A 960 -2.62 -10.06 -4.33
C VAL A 960 -3.02 -9.82 -2.88
N VAL A 961 -3.59 -8.65 -2.60
CA VAL A 961 -3.94 -8.21 -1.26
C VAL A 961 -5.40 -7.80 -1.25
N ALA A 962 -6.13 -8.16 -0.19
CA ALA A 962 -7.44 -7.60 0.07
C ALA A 962 -7.56 -7.20 1.53
N ALA A 963 -8.22 -6.08 1.77
CA ALA A 963 -8.46 -5.58 3.11
C ALA A 963 -9.90 -5.05 3.23
N VAL A 964 -10.49 -5.30 4.39
CA VAL A 964 -11.87 -4.95 4.73
C VAL A 964 -11.91 -4.21 6.07
N PRO A 965 -12.93 -3.39 6.33
CA PRO A 965 -13.06 -2.69 7.61
C PRO A 965 -13.14 -3.63 8.82
N PRO A 966 -13.07 -3.09 10.04
CA PRO A 966 -13.25 -3.89 11.25
C PRO A 966 -14.65 -4.52 11.31
N GLY A 967 -14.76 -5.68 11.96
CA GLY A 967 -16.03 -6.39 12.14
C GLY A 967 -16.38 -7.34 11.00
N GLY A 968 -17.68 -7.60 10.81
CA GLY A 968 -18.17 -8.56 9.81
C GLY A 968 -17.55 -9.96 9.96
N ASN A 969 -17.35 -10.64 8.84
CA ASN A 969 -16.73 -11.97 8.80
C ASN A 969 -15.21 -11.93 8.51
N GLY A 970 -14.65 -10.74 8.29
CA GLY A 970 -13.27 -10.59 7.83
C GLY A 970 -13.10 -10.94 6.34
N VAL A 971 -11.88 -11.31 5.95
CA VAL A 971 -11.53 -11.67 4.56
C VAL A 971 -10.52 -12.83 4.53
N GLY A 972 -10.79 -13.87 3.77
CA GLY A 972 -9.81 -14.89 3.40
C GLY A 972 -10.42 -16.21 2.94
N ASP A 973 -9.61 -17.09 2.37
CA ASP A 973 -10.10 -18.43 2.01
C ASP A 973 -10.36 -19.21 3.29
N ILE A 974 -11.64 -19.42 3.52
CA ILE A 974 -12.17 -20.24 4.58
C ILE A 974 -12.53 -21.60 4.02
N ASP A 975 -11.96 -22.06 2.89
CA ASP A 975 -12.19 -23.37 2.25
C ASP A 975 -11.35 -24.52 2.83
N GLY A 976 -10.36 -24.16 3.64
CA GLY A 976 -9.45 -25.08 4.33
C GLY A 976 -8.16 -25.37 3.56
N ASP A 977 -8.03 -24.86 2.34
CA ASP A 977 -6.89 -25.13 1.46
C ASP A 977 -6.02 -23.87 1.35
N ALA A 978 -5.03 -23.74 2.24
CA ALA A 978 -4.03 -22.65 2.16
C ALA A 978 -3.17 -22.72 0.89
N PHE A 979 -3.13 -23.89 0.27
CA PHE A 979 -2.34 -24.19 -0.91
C PHE A 979 -3.24 -24.77 -1.98
N GLU A 980 -3.52 -23.98 -3.01
CA GLU A 980 -4.24 -24.45 -4.19
C GLU A 980 -3.25 -24.62 -5.34
N THR A 981 -2.95 -25.87 -5.70
CA THR A 981 -2.07 -26.21 -6.82
C THR A 981 -2.85 -26.83 -7.97
N SER A 982 -2.53 -26.42 -9.18
CA SER A 982 -3.00 -27.12 -10.39
C SER A 982 -2.25 -28.44 -10.60
N GLU A 983 -2.81 -29.33 -11.42
CA GLU A 983 -2.22 -30.62 -11.74
C GLU A 983 -0.79 -30.50 -12.30
N ALA A 984 -0.57 -29.59 -13.24
CA ALA A 984 0.76 -29.32 -13.84
C ALA A 984 1.76 -28.64 -12.90
N TRP A 985 1.33 -28.24 -11.70
CA TRP A 985 2.23 -27.76 -10.65
C TRP A 985 2.83 -28.90 -9.82
N SER A 986 2.18 -30.06 -9.80
CA SER A 986 2.63 -31.23 -9.03
C SER A 986 3.75 -31.99 -9.78
N GLY A 987 4.92 -32.20 -9.16
CA GLY A 987 6.05 -32.95 -9.75
C GLY A 987 7.42 -32.31 -9.54
N SER A 988 8.47 -32.88 -10.15
CA SER A 988 9.87 -32.40 -10.02
C SER A 988 10.18 -31.13 -10.81
N ALA A 989 9.34 -30.75 -11.78
CA ALA A 989 9.45 -29.53 -12.58
C ALA A 989 8.04 -28.94 -12.83
N PRO A 990 7.62 -27.91 -12.07
CA PRO A 990 6.32 -27.25 -12.27
C PRO A 990 6.25 -26.51 -13.60
N GLY A 991 5.20 -26.74 -14.38
CA GLY A 991 4.96 -26.00 -15.62
C GLY A 991 4.26 -26.80 -16.73
N PRO A 992 4.12 -26.18 -17.91
CA PRO A 992 3.45 -26.79 -19.06
C PRO A 992 4.13 -28.08 -19.49
N ARG A 993 3.35 -29.15 -19.68
CA ARG A 993 3.88 -30.50 -19.96
C ARG A 993 2.88 -31.37 -20.69
N CYS A 994 3.39 -32.42 -21.32
CA CYS A 994 2.56 -33.53 -21.76
C CYS A 994 2.51 -34.62 -20.70
N ASP A 995 1.41 -35.37 -20.62
CA ASP A 995 1.26 -36.55 -19.76
C ASP A 995 2.08 -37.74 -20.28
N THR A 996 3.40 -37.57 -20.28
CA THR A 996 4.38 -38.63 -20.54
C THR A 996 5.31 -38.77 -19.35
N PRO A 997 5.99 -39.92 -19.16
CA PRO A 997 6.95 -40.10 -18.07
C PRO A 997 8.08 -39.07 -18.03
N THR A 998 8.36 -38.43 -19.18
CA THR A 998 9.42 -37.41 -19.32
C THR A 998 8.89 -35.97 -19.26
N GLY A 999 7.57 -35.78 -19.25
CA GLY A 999 6.92 -34.46 -19.39
C GLY A 999 7.07 -33.81 -20.77
N ARG A 1000 7.88 -34.41 -21.66
CA ARG A 1000 8.09 -33.92 -23.03
C ARG A 1000 6.93 -34.34 -23.92
N CYS A 1001 6.58 -33.46 -24.84
CA CYS A 1001 5.57 -33.73 -25.86
C CYS A 1001 6.20 -34.45 -27.05
N PRO A 1002 5.83 -35.73 -27.31
CA PRO A 1002 6.11 -36.37 -28.57
C PRO A 1002 5.44 -35.57 -29.68
N ARG A 1003 6.07 -35.53 -30.85
CA ARG A 1003 5.45 -34.91 -32.02
C ARG A 1003 4.52 -35.89 -32.71
N GLU A 1004 3.48 -35.32 -33.29
CA GLU A 1004 2.73 -35.91 -34.40
C GLU A 1004 3.66 -36.16 -35.62
#